data_AF-A0A3M1TLQ6-F1
#
_entry.id   AF-A0A3M1TLQ6-F1
#
_cell.length_a   1.000
_cell.length_b   1.000
_cell.length_c   1.000
_cell.angle_alpha   90.00
_cell.angle_beta   90.00
_cell.angle_gamma   90.00
#
_symmetry.space_group_name_H-M   'P 1'
#
loop_
_entity.id
_entity.type
_entity.pdbx_description
1 polymer ?
#
loop_
_entity_poly.entity_id
_entity_poly.type
_entity_poly.pdbx_seq_one_letter_code
_entity_poly.pdbx_strand_id
1 'polypeptide(L)'
;MGPAPVPRPPAPRPPKNTEKLDAASKLETLLMDADDLAASGKFTEAIEKLESFPQELRKYDVWSELGERDLKKYRALLPLQEEFESAVEEAKAGSTDALKALFRKVRGEDFEYPGEPFVAAFERRAREAVGEDAFDALLTELDDEAALASADEVDAFEEDADQNVKIEAPKAIEITTKGSPERRERFREAAQVALQNLEQAKKTLAERVAARRKRIKDEARRVLKAARKMKLSVDGWGTVRVTAYDESGFTIKGKKGTKTFGWGNCPPKLGHTLKKLAVDTKDAQAVYELGIYALKRGEFDLAQRDFEQALRLDASLKDRIPNVDGFRHLTKLFRGKTAKDDDFQVRWEFNSDRPQERLDFEPLAQQMKVEVVGGQLQISSPMGFFAVGAKVRGGWDGRVSIEAVLGTTSPAPAVVVQSRAGMFLVQFGQKTEVLDGFGPMAKSLASSEVRAAQGNAVKVWVERKGGDKGTVKVTVQGREALEHEIDLEGDIELMLGARGNGSVRFDNIHVVGRLSPKWERKAKAEGPNEISRQLAEMERQRQAAAGGVKVPIAYLKTSAEDEVGLRDATEEQKKLVEEGRAALAAGNMWAAFQKFEQAARDYRFEVGNYLYSLGLMRSDPQGAVIRLKRCVKGVEDFYEAQVALAQAQFQIGRIEEAEALLRKALELRADYAPAYQALSQIHTIRGEYQEAKKTLELAEVLGPGDPMTTALMDRVVALAEGPAWADRKRATTTHYVLDTDMVDYADRFVTQLESIRKAYERAYPALIDPDAPERKASVLIFGAAEGYYQYSERTSGDRAENTLGHFSPMTGQLLLFLEEDPDDWNSYHVIFHEGMHQWVHSNGLALPFWANEGMAEYVGGTRLSEDGSEIVQMGAIDSFLKQRLRSLTSGWSQRLTWRKIMSQSPQEFYAGNAPLKYAQAWTMIHFIMESGDEELKKTFDSYLRHFKEVDRDDKDAARGGAMLEYIYVDTFHQLDMADVTKRWERWVEKLCADAGLDWKLPAEEGGK
;
A
#
# COMPACT_ATOMS: atom_id res chain seq x y z
N MET A 1 -84.37 -32.07 8.86
CA MET A 1 -83.17 -31.40 9.40
C MET A 1 -82.41 -30.79 8.23
N GLY A 2 -82.29 -29.47 8.20
CA GLY A 2 -81.48 -28.74 7.23
C GLY A 2 -81.56 -27.27 7.64
N PRO A 3 -80.47 -26.60 8.01
CA PRO A 3 -80.57 -25.21 8.37
C PRO A 3 -80.73 -24.37 7.11
N ALA A 4 -81.75 -23.51 7.16
CA ALA A 4 -82.17 -22.54 6.16
C ALA A 4 -81.11 -21.44 5.90
N PRO A 5 -81.19 -20.71 4.78
CA PRO A 5 -80.15 -19.77 4.36
C PRO A 5 -80.12 -18.49 5.22
N VAL A 6 -78.91 -18.06 5.57
CA VAL A 6 -78.60 -16.83 6.32
C VAL A 6 -78.63 -15.61 5.36
N PRO A 7 -79.21 -14.46 5.73
CA PRO A 7 -79.31 -13.28 4.89
C PRO A 7 -77.94 -12.61 4.63
N ARG A 8 -77.77 -12.02 3.43
CA ARG A 8 -76.55 -11.29 3.06
C ARG A 8 -76.34 -10.06 3.95
N PRO A 9 -75.10 -9.80 4.44
CA PRO A 9 -74.77 -8.60 5.19
C PRO A 9 -74.77 -7.34 4.30
N PRO A 10 -75.01 -6.14 4.86
CA PRO A 10 -74.97 -4.88 4.13
C PRO A 10 -73.54 -4.55 3.68
N ALA A 11 -73.42 -3.86 2.54
CA ALA A 11 -72.14 -3.41 1.99
C ALA A 11 -71.36 -2.55 3.02
N PRO A 12 -70.02 -2.73 3.14
CA PRO A 12 -69.21 -2.00 4.09
C PRO A 12 -69.18 -0.50 3.74
N ARG A 13 -69.32 0.35 4.76
CA ARG A 13 -69.03 1.78 4.64
C ARG A 13 -67.51 1.98 4.47
N PRO A 14 -67.05 2.92 3.61
CA PRO A 14 -65.62 3.17 3.46
C PRO A 14 -65.03 3.66 4.80
N PRO A 15 -63.79 3.26 5.14
CA PRO A 15 -63.16 3.63 6.41
C PRO A 15 -62.92 5.14 6.49
N LYS A 16 -63.00 5.70 7.72
CA LYS A 16 -62.93 7.14 8.05
C LYS A 16 -61.65 7.89 7.61
N ASN A 17 -60.73 7.27 6.86
CA ASN A 17 -59.43 7.82 6.49
C ASN A 17 -59.13 7.82 4.98
N THR A 18 -60.07 7.39 4.12
CA THR A 18 -59.83 7.33 2.66
C THR A 18 -59.58 8.70 2.03
N GLU A 19 -60.25 9.76 2.49
CA GLU A 19 -60.06 11.13 1.97
C GLU A 19 -58.69 11.73 2.35
N LYS A 20 -58.13 11.39 3.52
CA LYS A 20 -56.80 11.87 3.94
C LYS A 20 -55.67 11.16 3.18
N LEU A 21 -55.81 9.85 2.92
CA LEU A 21 -54.89 9.06 2.09
C LEU A 21 -54.93 9.47 0.61
N ASP A 22 -56.13 9.77 0.08
CA ASP A 22 -56.32 10.30 -1.27
C ASP A 22 -55.74 11.71 -1.40
N ALA A 23 -55.91 12.58 -0.39
CA ALA A 23 -55.28 13.90 -0.34
C ALA A 23 -53.74 13.82 -0.33
N ALA A 24 -53.16 12.92 0.46
CA ALA A 24 -51.71 12.73 0.51
C ALA A 24 -51.14 12.24 -0.84
N SER A 25 -51.75 11.21 -1.44
CA SER A 25 -51.27 10.65 -2.73
C SER A 25 -51.41 11.66 -3.88
N LYS A 26 -52.51 12.43 -3.92
CA LYS A 26 -52.71 13.50 -4.91
C LYS A 26 -51.73 14.64 -4.73
N LEU A 27 -51.44 15.03 -3.49
CA LEU A 27 -50.49 16.10 -3.20
C LEU A 27 -49.06 15.67 -3.54
N GLU A 28 -48.68 14.42 -3.27
CA GLU A 28 -47.36 13.88 -3.58
C GLU A 28 -47.07 13.93 -5.10
N THR A 29 -48.03 13.52 -5.93
CA THR A 29 -47.89 13.60 -7.40
C THR A 29 -47.78 15.06 -7.87
N LEU A 30 -48.58 15.95 -7.29
CA LEU A 30 -48.59 17.38 -7.61
C LEU A 30 -47.31 18.09 -7.18
N LEU A 31 -46.74 17.72 -6.03
CA LEU A 31 -45.46 18.22 -5.53
C LEU A 31 -44.33 17.78 -6.46
N MET A 32 -44.30 16.51 -6.89
CA MET A 32 -43.28 16.04 -7.83
C MET A 32 -43.31 16.81 -9.16
N ASP A 33 -44.50 17.00 -9.74
CA ASP A 33 -44.65 17.79 -10.97
C ASP A 33 -44.26 19.28 -10.77
N ALA A 34 -44.62 19.87 -9.63
CA ALA A 34 -44.30 21.26 -9.32
C ALA A 34 -42.80 21.45 -9.04
N ASP A 35 -42.16 20.49 -8.40
CA ASP A 35 -40.72 20.45 -8.14
C ASP A 35 -39.94 20.33 -9.45
N ASP A 36 -40.38 19.49 -10.39
CA ASP A 36 -39.79 19.39 -11.73
C ASP A 36 -39.91 20.70 -12.51
N LEU A 37 -41.09 21.34 -12.47
CA LEU A 37 -41.31 22.66 -13.08
C LEU A 37 -40.42 23.73 -12.44
N ALA A 38 -40.34 23.76 -11.11
CA ALA A 38 -39.49 24.69 -10.38
C ALA A 38 -37.99 24.45 -10.65
N ALA A 39 -37.54 23.20 -10.74
CA ALA A 39 -36.17 22.84 -11.11
C ALA A 39 -35.80 23.31 -12.53
N SER A 40 -36.79 23.45 -13.42
CA SER A 40 -36.62 24.03 -14.75
C SER A 40 -36.73 25.57 -14.81
N GLY A 41 -36.93 26.23 -13.67
CA GLY A 41 -37.07 27.69 -13.54
C GLY A 41 -38.45 28.24 -13.91
N LYS A 42 -39.48 27.39 -13.97
CA LYS A 42 -40.86 27.76 -14.31
C LYS A 42 -41.73 27.93 -13.06
N PHE A 43 -41.40 28.91 -12.22
CA PHE A 43 -42.04 29.04 -10.90
C PHE A 43 -43.52 29.41 -10.99
N THR A 44 -43.91 30.21 -11.98
CA THR A 44 -45.33 30.53 -12.22
C THR A 44 -46.14 29.25 -12.53
N GLU A 45 -45.62 28.37 -13.39
CA GLU A 45 -46.27 27.10 -13.72
C GLU A 45 -46.29 26.16 -12.51
N ALA A 46 -45.22 26.12 -11.71
CA ALA A 46 -45.16 25.32 -10.48
C ALA A 46 -46.18 25.81 -9.43
N ILE A 47 -46.36 27.13 -9.29
CA ILE A 47 -47.35 27.73 -8.41
C ILE A 47 -48.76 27.41 -8.88
N GLU A 48 -49.06 27.62 -10.17
CA GLU A 48 -50.36 27.29 -10.76
C GLU A 48 -50.68 25.80 -10.61
N LYS A 49 -49.66 24.95 -10.75
CA LYS A 49 -49.78 23.50 -10.56
C LYS A 49 -50.16 23.16 -9.12
N LEU A 50 -49.45 23.68 -8.11
CA LEU A 50 -49.83 23.46 -6.71
C LEU A 50 -51.18 24.11 -6.35
N GLU A 51 -51.49 25.28 -6.91
CA GLU A 51 -52.79 25.95 -6.72
C GLU A 51 -53.95 25.19 -7.37
N SER A 52 -53.69 24.26 -8.28
CA SER A 52 -54.70 23.33 -8.81
C SER A 52 -55.12 22.25 -7.80
N PHE A 53 -54.42 22.11 -6.67
CA PHE A 53 -54.79 21.15 -5.63
C PHE A 53 -56.21 21.47 -5.10
N PRO A 54 -57.14 20.49 -5.07
CA PRO A 54 -58.55 20.72 -4.77
C PRO A 54 -58.77 21.42 -3.43
N GLN A 55 -59.56 22.50 -3.41
CA GLN A 55 -59.78 23.33 -2.21
C GLN A 55 -60.37 22.53 -1.04
N GLU A 56 -61.26 21.58 -1.32
CA GLU A 56 -61.92 20.72 -0.34
C GLU A 56 -60.97 19.76 0.39
N LEU A 57 -59.76 19.53 -0.15
CA LEU A 57 -58.71 18.68 0.43
C LEU A 57 -57.64 19.50 1.17
N ARG A 58 -57.61 20.84 1.05
CA ARG A 58 -56.64 21.71 1.74
C ARG A 58 -56.83 21.79 3.26
N LYS A 59 -57.97 21.29 3.76
CA LYS A 59 -58.30 21.21 5.20
C LYS A 59 -57.46 20.20 5.99
N TYR A 60 -56.69 19.34 5.31
CA TYR A 60 -55.86 18.32 5.95
C TYR A 60 -54.43 18.81 6.16
N ASP A 61 -53.82 18.40 7.29
CA ASP A 61 -52.50 18.85 7.74
C ASP A 61 -51.38 18.69 6.68
N VAL A 62 -51.48 17.66 5.83
CA VAL A 62 -50.50 17.39 4.76
C VAL A 62 -50.37 18.57 3.77
N TRP A 63 -51.46 19.31 3.53
CA TRP A 63 -51.42 20.52 2.69
C TRP A 63 -50.72 21.68 3.40
N SER A 64 -51.03 21.93 4.68
CA SER A 64 -50.37 22.99 5.45
C SER A 64 -48.89 22.73 5.70
N GLU A 65 -48.48 21.46 5.80
CA GLU A 65 -47.08 21.08 6.06
C GLU A 65 -46.22 21.08 4.79
N LEU A 66 -46.77 20.64 3.66
CA LEU A 66 -46.02 20.47 2.41
C LEU A 66 -46.45 21.46 1.32
N GLY A 67 -47.74 21.49 0.98
CA GLY A 67 -48.27 22.33 -0.11
C GLY A 67 -48.11 23.83 0.13
N GLU A 68 -48.48 24.33 1.32
CA GLU A 68 -48.31 25.77 1.66
C GLU A 68 -46.83 26.16 1.82
N ARG A 69 -46.00 25.24 2.34
CA ARG A 69 -44.56 25.42 2.45
C ARG A 69 -43.93 25.64 1.07
N ASP A 70 -44.23 24.77 0.11
CA ASP A 70 -43.62 24.83 -1.22
C ASP A 70 -44.24 25.94 -2.10
N LEU A 71 -45.52 26.27 -1.92
CA LEU A 71 -46.11 27.49 -2.50
C LEU A 71 -45.41 28.76 -2.00
N LYS A 72 -45.14 28.84 -0.69
CA LYS A 72 -44.42 29.98 -0.11
C LYS A 72 -43.00 30.06 -0.66
N LYS A 73 -42.32 28.91 -0.79
CA LYS A 73 -40.99 28.77 -1.40
C LYS A 73 -40.99 29.27 -2.85
N TYR A 74 -41.89 28.80 -3.71
CA TYR A 74 -41.91 29.19 -5.12
C TYR A 74 -42.30 30.65 -5.34
N ARG A 75 -43.22 31.19 -4.53
CA ARG A 75 -43.54 32.62 -4.59
C ARG A 75 -42.36 33.51 -4.20
N ALA A 76 -41.51 33.07 -3.27
CA ALA A 76 -40.30 33.80 -2.91
C ALA A 76 -39.25 33.81 -4.04
N LEU A 77 -39.34 32.88 -4.99
CA LEU A 77 -38.43 32.75 -6.14
C LEU A 77 -38.88 33.46 -7.41
N LEU A 78 -40.14 33.90 -7.50
CA LEU A 78 -40.65 34.67 -8.65
C LEU A 78 -39.79 35.91 -8.99
N PRO A 79 -39.32 36.73 -8.03
CA PRO A 79 -38.44 37.85 -8.34
C PRO A 79 -37.13 37.43 -9.02
N LEU A 80 -36.60 36.25 -8.71
CA LEU A 80 -35.38 35.73 -9.34
C LEU A 80 -35.60 35.37 -10.81
N GLN A 81 -36.78 34.88 -11.16
CA GLN A 81 -37.16 34.63 -12.55
C GLN A 81 -37.24 35.93 -13.34
N GLU A 82 -37.85 36.97 -12.78
CA GLU A 82 -37.90 38.31 -13.41
C GLU A 82 -36.51 38.94 -13.54
N GLU A 83 -35.67 38.83 -12.50
CA GLU A 83 -34.26 39.24 -12.53
C GLU A 83 -33.49 38.52 -13.66
N PHE A 84 -33.76 37.23 -13.87
CA PHE A 84 -33.12 36.46 -14.94
C PHE A 84 -33.56 36.89 -16.33
N GLU A 85 -34.86 37.04 -16.58
CA GLU A 85 -35.34 37.49 -17.89
C GLU A 85 -34.78 38.89 -18.22
N SER A 86 -34.73 39.79 -17.23
CA SER A 86 -34.11 41.11 -17.40
C SER A 86 -32.62 41.01 -17.72
N ALA A 87 -31.87 40.20 -16.97
CA ALA A 87 -30.45 39.99 -17.19
C ALA A 87 -30.15 39.37 -18.58
N VAL A 88 -31.02 38.47 -19.05
CA VAL A 88 -30.92 37.87 -20.37
C VAL A 88 -31.14 38.91 -21.49
N GLU A 89 -32.13 39.80 -21.35
CA GLU A 89 -32.37 40.86 -22.33
C GLU A 89 -31.22 41.90 -22.35
N GLU A 90 -30.66 42.26 -21.20
CA GLU A 90 -29.46 43.10 -21.13
C GLU A 90 -28.26 42.45 -21.81
N ALA A 91 -28.10 41.13 -21.66
CA ALA A 91 -27.02 40.39 -22.29
C ALA A 91 -27.19 40.27 -23.81
N LYS A 92 -28.42 40.14 -24.31
CA LYS A 92 -28.72 40.27 -25.75
C LYS A 92 -28.39 41.66 -26.29
N ALA A 93 -28.49 42.70 -25.45
CA ALA A 93 -28.09 44.06 -25.78
C ALA A 93 -26.58 44.31 -25.63
N GLY A 94 -25.79 43.30 -25.25
CA GLY A 94 -24.33 43.33 -25.20
C GLY A 94 -23.73 43.51 -23.80
N SER A 95 -24.53 43.58 -22.73
CA SER A 95 -24.04 43.71 -21.36
C SER A 95 -24.32 42.46 -20.54
N THR A 96 -23.27 41.76 -20.11
CA THR A 96 -23.41 40.50 -19.37
C THR A 96 -23.35 40.66 -17.84
N ASP A 97 -23.26 41.89 -17.33
CA ASP A 97 -22.97 42.16 -15.91
C ASP A 97 -24.09 41.71 -14.97
N ALA A 98 -25.34 41.92 -15.38
CA ALA A 98 -26.51 41.43 -14.64
C ALA A 98 -26.54 39.89 -14.57
N LEU A 99 -26.25 39.21 -15.70
CA LEU A 99 -26.14 37.74 -15.72
C LEU A 99 -25.03 37.26 -14.79
N LYS A 100 -23.85 37.92 -14.78
CA LYS A 100 -22.75 37.56 -13.87
C LYS A 100 -23.17 37.68 -12.41
N ALA A 101 -23.78 38.79 -12.01
CA ALA A 101 -24.25 39.00 -10.64
C ALA A 101 -25.25 37.92 -10.22
N LEU A 102 -26.14 37.54 -11.13
CA LEU A 102 -27.15 36.52 -10.89
C LEU A 102 -26.54 35.11 -10.78
N PHE A 103 -25.58 34.77 -11.64
CA PHE A 103 -24.85 33.51 -11.53
C PHE A 103 -24.05 33.41 -10.23
N ARG A 104 -23.44 34.50 -9.73
CA ARG A 104 -22.79 34.50 -8.41
C ARG A 104 -23.79 34.19 -7.28
N LYS A 105 -24.98 34.80 -7.34
CA LYS A 105 -26.06 34.61 -6.35
C LYS A 105 -26.59 33.17 -6.35
N VAL A 106 -26.79 32.57 -7.52
CA VAL A 106 -27.42 31.24 -7.67
C VAL A 106 -26.42 30.09 -7.51
N ARG A 107 -25.12 30.31 -7.79
CA ARG A 107 -24.05 29.31 -7.58
C ARG A 107 -23.44 29.35 -6.16
N GLY A 108 -23.81 30.31 -5.33
CA GLY A 108 -23.28 30.43 -3.96
C GLY A 108 -23.77 29.31 -3.04
N GLU A 109 -22.93 28.88 -2.10
CA GLU A 109 -23.24 27.79 -1.16
C GLU A 109 -24.42 28.12 -0.21
N ASP A 110 -24.66 29.41 0.05
CA ASP A 110 -25.78 29.90 0.87
C ASP A 110 -27.12 30.02 0.09
N PHE A 111 -27.17 29.60 -1.17
CA PHE A 111 -28.40 29.70 -1.96
C PHE A 111 -29.41 28.62 -1.55
N GLU A 112 -30.44 29.04 -0.82
CA GLU A 112 -31.40 28.20 -0.08
C GLU A 112 -32.32 27.30 -0.96
N TYR A 113 -32.20 27.34 -2.29
CA TYR A 113 -33.16 26.77 -3.26
C TYR A 113 -32.47 25.79 -4.24
N PRO A 114 -33.21 24.95 -5.00
CA PRO A 114 -32.71 23.64 -5.47
C PRO A 114 -31.38 23.73 -6.24
N GLY A 115 -30.44 22.84 -5.91
CA GLY A 115 -29.05 22.79 -6.40
C GLY A 115 -28.89 22.44 -7.90
N GLU A 116 -27.75 21.83 -8.27
CA GLU A 116 -27.24 21.63 -9.64
C GLU A 116 -28.27 21.59 -10.81
N PRO A 117 -29.40 20.85 -10.75
CA PRO A 117 -30.41 20.86 -11.81
C PRO A 117 -30.95 22.25 -12.18
N PHE A 118 -31.17 23.13 -11.21
CA PHE A 118 -31.67 24.49 -11.42
C PHE A 118 -30.62 25.38 -12.09
N VAL A 119 -29.39 25.33 -11.59
CA VAL A 119 -28.23 26.02 -12.18
C VAL A 119 -28.05 25.60 -13.64
N ALA A 120 -28.15 24.30 -13.93
CA ALA A 120 -28.02 23.76 -15.28
C ALA A 120 -29.14 24.24 -16.22
N ALA A 121 -30.38 24.38 -15.74
CA ALA A 121 -31.48 24.95 -16.52
C ALA A 121 -31.24 26.44 -16.85
N PHE A 122 -30.75 27.20 -15.87
CA PHE A 122 -30.39 28.60 -16.01
C PHE A 122 -29.25 28.82 -16.99
N GLU A 123 -28.19 28.02 -16.89
CA GLU A 123 -27.05 28.01 -17.81
C GLU A 123 -27.48 27.71 -19.24
N ARG A 124 -28.36 26.72 -19.43
CA ARG A 124 -28.89 26.38 -20.76
C ARG A 124 -29.64 27.55 -21.38
N ARG A 125 -30.54 28.18 -20.62
CA ARG A 125 -31.33 29.32 -21.11
C ARG A 125 -30.47 30.55 -21.40
N ALA A 126 -29.50 30.84 -20.55
CA ALA A 126 -28.54 31.92 -20.79
C ALA A 126 -27.70 31.63 -22.03
N ARG A 127 -27.22 30.38 -22.20
CA ARG A 127 -26.48 29.93 -23.39
C ARG A 127 -27.29 30.08 -24.68
N GLU A 128 -28.56 29.68 -24.66
CA GLU A 128 -29.47 29.86 -25.79
C GLU A 128 -29.68 31.33 -26.14
N ALA A 129 -29.70 32.21 -25.13
CA ALA A 129 -29.98 33.63 -25.34
C ALA A 129 -28.80 34.47 -25.82
N VAL A 130 -27.59 34.23 -25.29
CA VAL A 130 -26.39 35.02 -25.63
C VAL A 130 -25.50 34.35 -26.68
N GLY A 131 -25.76 33.09 -27.00
CA GLY A 131 -24.94 32.27 -27.90
C GLY A 131 -23.76 31.60 -27.17
N GLU A 132 -23.28 30.49 -27.73
CA GLU A 132 -22.28 29.61 -27.11
C GLU A 132 -20.98 30.34 -26.76
N ASP A 133 -20.43 31.14 -27.68
CA ASP A 133 -19.16 31.84 -27.47
C ASP A 133 -19.22 32.91 -26.36
N ALA A 134 -20.29 33.71 -26.32
CA ALA A 134 -20.45 34.75 -25.31
C ALA A 134 -20.78 34.16 -23.93
N PHE A 135 -21.53 33.06 -23.91
CA PHE A 135 -21.83 32.33 -22.68
C PHE A 135 -20.57 31.68 -22.09
N ASP A 136 -19.74 31.05 -22.93
CA ASP A 136 -18.47 30.46 -22.51
C ASP A 136 -17.48 31.52 -22.02
N ALA A 137 -17.49 32.73 -22.60
CA ALA A 137 -16.70 33.86 -22.11
C ALA A 137 -17.19 34.38 -20.74
N LEU A 138 -18.50 34.44 -20.52
CA LEU A 138 -19.10 34.81 -19.23
C LEU A 138 -18.75 33.80 -18.14
N LEU A 139 -18.94 32.50 -18.40
CA LEU A 139 -18.59 31.44 -17.46
C LEU A 139 -17.09 31.43 -17.15
N THR A 140 -16.26 31.66 -18.17
CA THR A 140 -14.82 31.82 -18.04
C THR A 140 -14.48 32.92 -17.03
N GLU A 141 -15.11 34.07 -17.13
CA GLU A 141 -14.82 35.21 -16.27
C GLU A 141 -15.27 34.97 -14.82
N LEU A 142 -16.45 34.36 -14.63
CA LEU A 142 -16.96 33.96 -13.32
C LEU A 142 -16.07 32.91 -12.65
N ASP A 143 -15.62 31.90 -13.39
CA ASP A 143 -14.70 30.88 -12.90
C ASP A 143 -13.31 31.49 -12.59
N ASP A 144 -12.85 32.47 -13.38
CA ASP A 144 -11.59 33.17 -13.16
C ASP A 144 -11.62 34.07 -11.92
N GLU A 145 -12.75 34.70 -11.63
CA GLU A 145 -12.97 35.44 -10.39
C GLU A 145 -13.05 34.50 -9.19
N ALA A 146 -13.82 33.41 -9.29
CA ALA A 146 -13.96 32.42 -8.24
C ALA A 146 -12.62 31.73 -7.92
N ALA A 147 -11.77 31.45 -8.91
CA ALA A 147 -10.43 30.88 -8.69
C ALA A 147 -9.44 31.85 -8.00
N LEU A 148 -9.65 33.17 -8.11
CA LEU A 148 -8.88 34.16 -7.37
C LEU A 148 -9.45 34.38 -5.97
N ALA A 149 -10.78 34.40 -5.85
CA ALA A 149 -11.48 34.49 -4.59
C ALA A 149 -11.23 33.26 -3.71
N SER A 150 -11.19 32.05 -4.26
CA SER A 150 -10.85 30.82 -3.54
C SER A 150 -9.40 30.80 -3.04
N ALA A 151 -8.47 31.46 -3.76
CA ALA A 151 -7.12 31.68 -3.26
C ALA A 151 -7.07 32.68 -2.09
N ASP A 152 -8.12 33.48 -1.90
CA ASP A 152 -8.31 34.40 -0.79
C ASP A 152 -9.21 33.82 0.34
N GLU A 153 -10.18 32.94 0.04
CA GLU A 153 -11.12 32.26 0.96
C GLU A 153 -10.57 31.01 1.67
N VAL A 154 -9.32 30.62 1.40
CA VAL A 154 -8.60 29.63 2.23
C VAL A 154 -8.62 30.00 3.72
N ASP A 155 -8.93 31.26 4.04
CA ASP A 155 -9.12 31.75 5.39
C ASP A 155 -10.36 31.14 6.11
N ALA A 156 -11.43 30.68 5.43
CA ALA A 156 -12.70 30.32 6.10
C ALA A 156 -12.90 28.82 6.46
N PHE A 157 -12.35 27.89 5.66
CA PHE A 157 -12.50 26.45 5.91
C PHE A 157 -11.36 25.81 6.72
N GLU A 158 -10.26 26.54 6.96
CA GLU A 158 -9.16 26.10 7.81
C GLU A 158 -8.98 26.95 9.08
N GLU A 159 -9.92 27.85 9.40
CA GLU A 159 -9.94 28.55 10.69
C GLU A 159 -10.13 27.58 11.87
N ASP A 160 -10.72 26.40 11.65
CA ASP A 160 -10.80 25.34 12.66
C ASP A 160 -9.47 24.57 12.86
N ALA A 161 -8.50 24.75 11.94
CA ALA A 161 -7.16 24.17 12.06
C ALA A 161 -6.23 25.00 12.97
N ASP A 162 -6.70 26.12 13.50
CA ASP A 162 -6.06 26.87 14.58
C ASP A 162 -6.29 26.22 15.96
N GLN A 163 -6.87 25.03 16.00
CA GLN A 163 -6.80 24.17 17.17
C GLN A 163 -5.37 23.68 17.33
N ASN A 164 -4.64 24.39 18.20
CA ASN A 164 -3.52 23.91 19.00
C ASN A 164 -3.48 22.39 19.00
N VAL A 165 -2.33 21.77 18.75
CA VAL A 165 -2.13 20.38 19.16
C VAL A 165 -2.65 20.29 20.60
N LYS A 166 -3.78 19.60 20.82
CA LYS A 166 -4.42 19.47 22.14
C LYS A 166 -3.55 18.53 22.98
N ILE A 167 -2.30 18.93 23.20
CA ILE A 167 -1.42 18.35 24.18
C ILE A 167 -1.80 19.09 25.45
N GLU A 168 -2.69 18.47 26.24
CA GLU A 168 -2.93 18.93 27.61
C GLU A 168 -1.57 19.14 28.26
N ALA A 169 -1.33 20.35 28.78
CA ALA A 169 -0.11 20.64 29.52
C ALA A 169 -0.01 19.63 30.67
N PRO A 170 1.12 18.92 30.85
CA PRO A 170 1.24 17.94 31.90
C PRO A 170 0.98 18.62 33.26
N LYS A 171 0.14 18.00 34.09
CA LYS A 171 -0.15 18.49 35.44
C LYS A 171 1.15 18.49 36.26
N ALA A 172 1.29 19.42 37.19
CA ALA A 172 2.44 19.47 38.09
C ALA A 172 2.59 18.12 38.83
N ILE A 173 3.75 17.46 38.64
CA ILE A 173 3.99 16.12 39.16
C ILE A 173 4.61 16.19 40.55
N GLU A 174 4.10 15.36 41.44
CA GLU A 174 4.75 15.06 42.72
C GLU A 174 5.87 14.05 42.44
N ILE A 175 7.11 14.51 42.35
CA ILE A 175 8.25 13.69 41.91
C ILE A 175 8.73 12.78 43.05
N THR A 176 8.39 11.49 43.01
CA THR A 176 8.78 10.44 43.98
C THR A 176 10.16 9.82 43.73
N THR A 177 10.97 10.40 42.83
CA THR A 177 12.28 9.86 42.39
C THR A 177 13.18 9.37 43.53
N LYS A 178 13.68 8.14 43.37
CA LYS A 178 14.78 7.60 44.20
C LYS A 178 16.08 8.38 43.92
N GLY A 179 16.88 8.62 44.95
CA GLY A 179 18.19 9.27 44.84
C GLY A 179 18.42 10.39 45.84
N SER A 180 19.57 11.06 45.71
CA SER A 180 19.97 12.21 46.53
C SER A 180 19.00 13.39 46.36
N PRO A 181 18.82 14.25 47.38
CA PRO A 181 18.06 15.50 47.23
C PRO A 181 18.50 16.33 46.02
N GLU A 182 19.80 16.35 45.73
CA GLU A 182 20.42 17.05 44.61
C GLU A 182 19.99 16.48 43.25
N ARG A 183 19.88 15.15 43.13
CA ARG A 183 19.32 14.50 41.93
C ARG A 183 17.86 14.91 41.70
N ARG A 184 17.06 14.93 42.76
CA ARG A 184 15.63 15.33 42.67
C ARG A 184 15.46 16.78 42.25
N GLU A 185 16.32 17.67 42.74
CA GLU A 185 16.31 19.09 42.35
C GLU A 185 16.70 19.24 40.88
N ARG A 186 17.81 18.62 40.45
CA ARG A 186 18.24 18.62 39.04
C ARG A 186 17.12 18.14 38.11
N PHE A 187 16.38 17.13 38.53
CA PHE A 187 15.25 16.61 37.76
C PHE A 187 14.08 17.59 37.69
N ARG A 188 13.72 18.27 38.80
CA ARG A 188 12.69 19.32 38.80
C ARG A 188 13.07 20.51 37.90
N GLU A 189 14.31 20.99 38.01
CA GLU A 189 14.83 22.06 37.15
C GLU A 189 14.78 21.66 35.68
N ALA A 190 15.25 20.44 35.37
CA ALA A 190 15.23 19.90 34.02
C ALA A 190 13.80 19.84 33.47
N ALA A 191 12.82 19.35 34.23
CA ALA A 191 11.42 19.29 33.82
C ALA A 191 10.83 20.69 33.54
N GLN A 192 11.19 21.70 34.35
CA GLN A 192 10.73 23.08 34.12
C GLN A 192 11.33 23.68 32.84
N VAL A 193 12.62 23.43 32.57
CA VAL A 193 13.26 23.80 31.30
C VAL A 193 12.59 23.08 30.12
N ALA A 194 12.18 21.82 30.30
CA ALA A 194 11.46 21.05 29.27
C ALA A 194 10.17 21.74 28.83
N LEU A 195 9.40 22.24 29.79
CA LEU A 195 8.15 22.96 29.51
C LEU A 195 8.40 24.26 28.74
N GLN A 196 9.45 24.99 29.10
CA GLN A 196 9.84 26.21 28.37
C GLN A 196 10.28 25.90 26.94
N ASN A 197 11.06 24.84 26.74
CA ASN A 197 11.48 24.38 25.41
C ASN A 197 10.29 23.95 24.56
N LEU A 198 9.32 23.24 25.13
CA LEU A 198 8.10 22.85 24.44
C LEU A 198 7.29 24.06 23.98
N GLU A 199 7.06 25.05 24.85
CA GLU A 199 6.32 26.27 24.48
C GLU A 199 7.05 27.08 23.41
N GLN A 200 8.38 27.18 23.49
CA GLN A 200 9.19 27.82 22.45
C GLN A 200 9.12 27.03 21.12
N ALA A 201 9.10 25.70 21.17
CA ALA A 201 8.98 24.85 19.99
C ALA A 201 7.61 25.03 19.32
N LYS A 202 6.51 25.04 20.08
CA LYS A 202 5.16 25.32 19.56
C LYS A 202 5.09 26.69 18.87
N LYS A 203 5.65 27.73 19.50
CA LYS A 203 5.73 29.07 18.89
C LYS A 203 6.52 29.06 17.58
N THR A 204 7.68 28.40 17.58
CA THR A 204 8.53 28.27 16.39
C THR A 204 7.81 27.53 15.26
N LEU A 205 7.05 26.48 15.59
CA LEU A 205 6.24 25.73 14.63
C LEU A 205 5.14 26.61 14.04
N ALA A 206 4.40 27.35 14.87
CA ALA A 206 3.36 28.28 14.42
C ALA A 206 3.92 29.34 13.45
N GLU A 207 5.08 29.93 13.77
CA GLU A 207 5.76 30.88 12.89
C GLU A 207 6.17 30.23 11.55
N ARG A 208 6.68 28.99 11.56
CA ARG A 208 7.03 28.23 10.35
C ARG A 208 5.80 27.93 9.49
N VAL A 209 4.69 27.50 10.10
CA VAL A 209 3.42 27.22 9.42
C VAL A 209 2.87 28.49 8.79
N ALA A 210 2.84 29.60 9.52
CA ALA A 210 2.39 30.90 8.99
C ALA A 210 3.25 31.37 7.81
N ALA A 211 4.58 31.27 7.92
CA ALA A 211 5.50 31.63 6.82
C ALA A 211 5.33 30.71 5.60
N ARG A 212 5.12 29.40 5.81
CA ARG A 212 4.84 28.42 4.76
C ARG A 212 3.52 28.75 4.04
N ARG A 213 2.44 28.98 4.78
CA ARG A 213 1.12 29.37 4.24
C ARG A 213 1.22 30.62 3.38
N LYS A 214 1.87 31.68 3.90
CA LYS A 214 2.09 32.92 3.15
C LYS A 214 2.84 32.69 1.84
N ARG A 215 3.93 31.91 1.87
CA ARG A 215 4.71 31.59 0.68
C ARG A 215 3.88 30.85 -0.37
N ILE A 216 3.10 29.85 0.03
CA ILE A 216 2.24 29.08 -0.88
C ILE A 216 1.16 29.98 -1.49
N LYS A 217 0.55 30.88 -0.72
CA LYS A 217 -0.42 31.87 -1.21
C LYS A 217 0.19 32.77 -2.29
N ASP A 218 1.41 33.25 -2.07
CA ASP A 218 2.14 34.08 -3.03
C ASP A 218 2.58 33.30 -4.28
N GLU A 219 2.94 32.02 -4.15
CA GLU A 219 3.18 31.11 -5.27
C GLU A 219 1.90 30.88 -6.09
N ALA A 220 0.80 30.49 -5.45
CA ALA A 220 -0.48 30.22 -6.09
C ALA A 220 -0.95 31.41 -6.93
N ARG A 221 -0.92 32.63 -6.37
CA ARG A 221 -1.26 33.86 -7.09
C ARG A 221 -0.41 34.06 -8.35
N ARG A 222 0.91 33.86 -8.24
CA ARG A 222 1.83 34.00 -9.38
C ARG A 222 1.54 32.96 -10.46
N VAL A 223 1.37 31.69 -10.06
CA VAL A 223 1.12 30.58 -10.97
C VAL A 223 -0.21 30.73 -11.68
N LEU A 224 -1.32 30.93 -10.95
CA LEU A 224 -2.65 31.08 -11.53
C LEU A 224 -2.70 32.26 -12.51
N LYS A 225 -2.10 33.40 -12.15
CA LYS A 225 -2.02 34.57 -13.04
C LYS A 225 -1.22 34.30 -14.31
N ALA A 226 -0.10 33.59 -14.21
CA ALA A 226 0.74 33.26 -15.36
C ALA A 226 0.10 32.19 -16.26
N ALA A 227 -0.46 31.13 -15.66
CA ALA A 227 -1.09 30.01 -16.36
C ALA A 227 -2.28 30.44 -17.23
N ARG A 228 -3.03 31.48 -16.83
CA ARG A 228 -4.13 32.07 -17.65
C ARG A 228 -3.70 32.51 -19.04
N LYS A 229 -2.45 32.94 -19.19
CA LYS A 229 -1.91 33.41 -20.47
C LYS A 229 -1.34 32.28 -21.32
N MET A 230 -1.33 31.06 -20.79
CA MET A 230 -0.75 29.90 -21.44
C MET A 230 -1.84 29.06 -22.09
N LYS A 231 -1.55 28.53 -23.28
CA LYS A 231 -2.39 27.52 -23.92
C LYS A 231 -1.96 26.14 -23.41
N LEU A 232 -2.56 25.71 -22.31
CA LEU A 232 -2.27 24.41 -21.68
C LEU A 232 -3.19 23.33 -22.25
N SER A 233 -2.65 22.14 -22.46
CA SER A 233 -3.41 20.97 -22.88
C SER A 233 -2.98 19.73 -22.12
N VAL A 234 -3.94 18.86 -21.83
CA VAL A 234 -3.72 17.55 -21.19
C VAL A 234 -4.28 16.46 -22.07
N ASP A 235 -3.51 15.38 -22.25
CA ASP A 235 -3.92 14.24 -23.07
C ASP A 235 -5.26 13.67 -22.58
N GLY A 236 -6.17 13.45 -23.51
CA GLY A 236 -7.54 13.02 -23.20
C GLY A 236 -8.46 14.11 -22.64
N TRP A 237 -7.95 15.28 -22.24
CA TRP A 237 -8.74 16.42 -21.71
C TRP A 237 -8.80 17.61 -22.67
N GLY A 238 -7.91 17.67 -23.65
CA GLY A 238 -7.82 18.79 -24.60
C GLY A 238 -7.26 20.04 -23.92
N THR A 239 -7.74 21.22 -24.31
CA THR A 239 -7.35 22.49 -23.68
C THR A 239 -7.91 22.57 -22.25
N VAL A 240 -7.05 22.95 -21.31
CA VAL A 240 -7.40 23.06 -19.89
C VAL A 240 -6.93 24.39 -19.31
N ARG A 241 -7.52 24.79 -18.19
CA ARG A 241 -7.08 25.93 -17.37
C ARG A 241 -6.75 25.47 -15.96
N VAL A 242 -5.83 26.16 -15.30
CA VAL A 242 -5.51 25.90 -13.89
C VAL A 242 -6.37 26.79 -13.02
N THR A 243 -7.14 26.20 -12.12
CA THR A 243 -8.11 26.89 -11.25
C THR A 243 -7.72 26.89 -9.78
N ALA A 244 -6.79 26.02 -9.36
CA ALA A 244 -6.23 26.03 -8.01
C ALA A 244 -4.75 25.58 -8.04
N TYR A 245 -3.96 26.02 -7.06
CA TYR A 245 -2.56 25.65 -6.85
C TYR A 245 -2.24 25.73 -5.35
N ASP A 246 -1.65 24.68 -4.79
CA ASP A 246 -1.21 24.64 -3.40
C ASP A 246 0.01 23.73 -3.20
N GLU A 247 0.35 23.44 -1.95
CA GLU A 247 1.46 22.55 -1.60
C GLU A 247 1.25 21.09 -1.98
N SER A 248 0.00 20.65 -2.07
CA SER A 248 -0.39 19.29 -2.39
C SER A 248 -0.44 19.08 -3.91
N GLY A 249 -0.79 20.12 -4.68
CA GLY A 249 -0.95 20.01 -6.12
C GLY A 249 -1.57 21.21 -6.81
N PHE A 250 -2.39 20.93 -7.83
CA PHE A 250 -3.13 21.93 -8.59
C PHE A 250 -4.39 21.32 -9.21
N THR A 251 -5.36 22.18 -9.52
CA THR A 251 -6.63 21.78 -10.14
C THR A 251 -6.72 22.33 -11.55
N ILE A 252 -7.18 21.50 -12.49
CA ILE A 252 -7.50 21.89 -13.85
C ILE A 252 -9.00 21.83 -14.12
N LYS A 253 -9.47 22.68 -15.04
CA LYS A 253 -10.81 22.65 -15.62
C LYS A 253 -10.72 22.55 -17.14
N GLY A 254 -11.47 21.61 -17.72
CA GLY A 254 -11.55 21.38 -19.16
C GLY A 254 -12.95 20.92 -19.58
N LYS A 255 -13.13 20.50 -20.83
CA LYS A 255 -14.45 20.07 -21.34
C LYS A 255 -15.04 18.85 -20.61
N LYS A 256 -14.20 18.03 -19.98
CA LYS A 256 -14.59 16.83 -19.23
C LYS A 256 -14.92 17.11 -17.75
N GLY A 257 -14.87 18.37 -17.32
CA GLY A 257 -15.10 18.78 -15.93
C GLY A 257 -13.84 19.32 -15.26
N THR A 258 -13.70 19.04 -13.97
CA THR A 258 -12.60 19.49 -13.11
C THR A 258 -11.77 18.29 -12.66
N LYS A 259 -10.45 18.45 -12.56
CA LYS A 259 -9.56 17.40 -12.07
C LYS A 259 -8.43 17.98 -11.23
N THR A 260 -8.23 17.44 -10.04
CA THR A 260 -7.12 17.81 -9.16
C THR A 260 -5.98 16.82 -9.33
N PHE A 261 -4.78 17.33 -9.52
CA PHE A 261 -3.56 16.54 -9.53
C PHE A 261 -2.67 16.91 -8.35
N GLY A 262 -2.15 15.92 -7.65
CA GLY A 262 -1.01 16.08 -6.76
C GLY A 262 0.31 16.25 -7.54
N TRP A 263 1.33 16.83 -6.89
CA TRP A 263 2.64 17.02 -7.52
C TRP A 263 3.32 15.73 -7.96
N GLY A 264 2.99 14.61 -7.30
CA GLY A 264 3.47 13.26 -7.63
C GLY A 264 2.75 12.58 -8.79
N ASN A 265 1.51 12.96 -9.12
CA ASN A 265 0.67 12.22 -10.08
C ASN A 265 0.16 13.04 -11.27
N CYS A 266 0.46 14.34 -11.32
CA CYS A 266 0.15 15.19 -12.47
C CYS A 266 0.87 14.76 -13.77
N PRO A 267 0.38 15.13 -14.97
CA PRO A 267 1.13 14.95 -16.21
C PRO A 267 2.52 15.59 -16.08
N PRO A 268 3.64 14.85 -16.30
CA PRO A 268 4.98 15.31 -15.95
C PRO A 268 5.36 16.70 -16.48
N LYS A 269 5.13 16.95 -17.77
CA LYS A 269 5.41 18.25 -18.39
C LYS A 269 4.55 19.37 -17.83
N LEU A 270 3.27 19.10 -17.53
CA LEU A 270 2.37 20.10 -16.96
C LEU A 270 2.80 20.45 -15.53
N GLY A 271 3.03 19.44 -14.69
CA GLY A 271 3.50 19.64 -13.32
C GLY A 271 4.81 20.43 -13.28
N HIS A 272 5.76 20.09 -14.15
CA HIS A 272 7.02 20.82 -14.28
C HIS A 272 6.79 22.28 -14.69
N THR A 273 5.95 22.50 -15.70
CA THR A 273 5.61 23.84 -16.19
C THR A 273 5.03 24.70 -15.06
N LEU A 274 4.09 24.16 -14.28
CA LEU A 274 3.46 24.91 -13.18
C LEU A 274 4.42 25.15 -12.00
N LYS A 275 5.24 24.17 -11.61
CA LYS A 275 6.29 24.38 -10.60
C LYS A 275 7.30 25.45 -11.04
N LYS A 276 7.67 25.46 -12.32
CA LYS A 276 8.59 26.47 -12.86
C LYS A 276 8.03 27.89 -12.74
N LEU A 277 6.71 28.07 -12.79
CA LEU A 277 6.07 29.38 -12.58
C LEU A 277 6.09 29.84 -11.12
N ALA A 278 6.20 28.91 -10.17
CA ALA A 278 6.29 29.22 -8.73
C ALA A 278 7.72 29.55 -8.27
N VAL A 279 8.72 28.99 -8.96
CA VAL A 279 10.15 29.08 -8.62
C VAL A 279 10.77 30.39 -9.10
N ASP A 280 11.63 31.00 -8.27
CA ASP A 280 12.55 32.04 -8.76
C ASP A 280 13.64 31.40 -9.62
N THR A 281 13.53 31.58 -10.93
CA THR A 281 14.50 31.04 -11.91
C THR A 281 15.92 31.62 -11.81
N LYS A 282 16.16 32.59 -10.91
CA LYS A 282 17.49 33.11 -10.58
C LYS A 282 18.12 32.44 -9.36
N ASP A 283 17.36 31.67 -8.58
CA ASP A 283 17.87 30.88 -7.47
C ASP A 283 18.41 29.54 -8.00
N ALA A 284 19.73 29.34 -7.88
CA ALA A 284 20.40 28.14 -8.36
C ALA A 284 19.86 26.86 -7.71
N GLN A 285 19.56 26.90 -6.41
CA GLN A 285 19.07 25.76 -5.65
C GLN A 285 17.63 25.42 -6.04
N ALA A 286 16.77 26.43 -6.21
CA ALA A 286 15.39 26.21 -6.63
C ALA A 286 15.29 25.65 -8.06
N VAL A 287 16.17 26.10 -8.97
CA VAL A 287 16.26 25.55 -10.33
C VAL A 287 16.84 24.12 -10.32
N TYR A 288 17.80 23.82 -9.45
CA TYR A 288 18.29 22.45 -9.25
C TYR A 288 17.17 21.50 -8.80
N GLU A 289 16.34 21.93 -7.85
CA GLU A 289 15.20 21.15 -7.37
C GLU A 289 14.13 20.92 -8.46
N LEU A 290 13.93 21.91 -9.34
CA LEU A 290 13.08 21.75 -10.52
C LEU A 290 13.65 20.69 -11.49
N GLY A 291 14.97 20.64 -11.66
CA GLY A 291 15.65 19.61 -12.45
C GLY A 291 15.50 18.21 -11.85
N ILE A 292 15.62 18.07 -10.51
CA ILE A 292 15.35 16.81 -9.81
C ILE A 292 13.88 16.39 -9.97
N TYR A 293 12.95 17.34 -9.88
CA TYR A 293 11.54 17.09 -10.11
C TYR A 293 11.27 16.56 -11.53
N ALA A 294 11.86 17.17 -12.56
CA ALA A 294 11.75 16.68 -13.93
C ALA A 294 12.36 15.28 -14.10
N LEU A 295 13.56 15.06 -13.54
CA LEU A 295 14.28 13.79 -13.64
C LEU A 295 13.49 12.63 -13.05
N LYS A 296 12.96 12.80 -11.82
CA LYS A 296 12.12 11.78 -11.15
C LYS A 296 10.88 11.39 -11.95
N ARG A 297 10.42 12.24 -12.88
CA ARG A 297 9.24 12.01 -13.72
C ARG A 297 9.57 11.59 -15.15
N GLY A 298 10.84 11.25 -15.43
CA GLY A 298 11.28 10.81 -16.76
C GLY A 298 11.37 11.93 -17.80
N GLU A 299 11.28 13.20 -17.38
CA GLU A 299 11.41 14.36 -18.27
C GLU A 299 12.88 14.77 -18.41
N PHE A 300 13.69 13.87 -18.96
CA PHE A 300 15.15 13.99 -19.01
C PHE A 300 15.64 15.28 -19.70
N ASP A 301 14.97 15.71 -20.77
CA ASP A 301 15.38 16.90 -21.52
C ASP A 301 15.08 18.18 -20.73
N LEU A 302 13.98 18.19 -19.96
CA LEU A 302 13.66 19.30 -19.06
C LEU A 302 14.65 19.31 -17.88
N ALA A 303 14.92 18.15 -17.29
CA ALA A 303 15.88 17.99 -16.21
C ALA A 303 17.26 18.50 -16.60
N GLN A 304 17.75 18.09 -17.78
CA GLN A 304 19.04 18.53 -18.29
C GLN A 304 19.13 20.05 -18.46
N ARG A 305 18.09 20.67 -19.05
CA ARG A 305 18.03 22.14 -19.20
C ARG A 305 18.06 22.88 -17.87
N ASP A 306 17.33 22.38 -16.88
CA ASP A 306 17.29 23.00 -15.55
C ASP A 306 18.62 22.80 -14.81
N PHE A 307 19.24 21.62 -14.89
CA PHE A 307 20.58 21.41 -14.32
C PHE A 307 21.65 22.28 -14.97
N GLU A 308 21.62 22.46 -16.29
CA GLU A 308 22.50 23.38 -17.01
C GLU A 308 22.27 24.85 -16.61
N GLN A 309 21.03 25.22 -16.29
CA GLN A 309 20.72 26.55 -15.75
C GLN A 309 21.21 26.71 -14.32
N ALA A 310 20.95 25.73 -13.45
CA ALA A 310 21.43 25.75 -12.06
C ALA A 310 22.96 25.86 -12.00
N LEU A 311 23.67 25.11 -12.85
CA LEU A 311 25.13 25.16 -12.94
C LEU A 311 25.67 26.51 -13.44
N ARG A 312 24.92 27.20 -14.32
CA ARG A 312 25.26 28.56 -14.75
C ARG A 312 25.08 29.60 -13.63
N LEU A 313 24.13 29.38 -12.72
CA LEU A 313 23.87 30.26 -11.58
C LEU A 313 24.84 29.98 -10.42
N ASP A 314 25.19 28.71 -10.19
CA ASP A 314 26.14 28.27 -9.17
C ASP A 314 26.94 27.04 -9.65
N ALA A 315 28.22 27.26 -9.93
CA ALA A 315 29.13 26.22 -10.40
C ALA A 315 29.43 25.14 -9.33
N SER A 316 29.18 25.41 -8.05
CA SER A 316 29.41 24.45 -6.95
C SER A 316 28.46 23.26 -7.00
N LEU A 317 27.34 23.38 -7.72
CA LEU A 317 26.36 22.31 -7.90
C LEU A 317 26.84 21.18 -8.81
N LYS A 318 27.99 21.32 -9.49
CA LYS A 318 28.50 20.35 -10.47
C LYS A 318 28.50 18.91 -9.96
N ASP A 319 29.01 18.68 -8.76
CA ASP A 319 29.14 17.34 -8.17
C ASP A 319 27.81 16.81 -7.58
N ARG A 320 26.78 17.65 -7.55
CA ARG A 320 25.42 17.30 -7.11
C ARG A 320 24.53 16.88 -8.29
N ILE A 321 24.85 17.28 -9.51
CA ILE A 321 24.02 17.02 -10.69
C ILE A 321 24.10 15.54 -11.08
N PRO A 322 22.97 14.80 -11.13
CA PRO A 322 22.97 13.40 -11.52
C PRO A 322 23.28 13.19 -13.02
N ASN A 323 23.83 12.02 -13.39
CA ASN A 323 24.04 11.65 -14.79
C ASN A 323 22.71 11.33 -15.48
N VAL A 324 22.07 12.35 -16.07
CA VAL A 324 20.75 12.26 -16.72
C VAL A 324 20.68 11.14 -17.76
N ASP A 325 21.72 10.95 -18.59
CA ASP A 325 21.73 9.90 -19.61
C ASP A 325 21.79 8.51 -18.99
N GLY A 326 22.52 8.35 -17.88
CA GLY A 326 22.51 7.12 -17.08
C GLY A 326 21.10 6.75 -16.61
N PHE A 327 20.35 7.73 -16.09
CA PHE A 327 18.95 7.54 -15.67
C PHE A 327 18.01 7.26 -16.85
N ARG A 328 18.25 7.87 -18.03
CA ARG A 328 17.47 7.61 -19.25
C ARG A 328 17.46 6.13 -19.61
N HIS A 329 18.58 5.43 -19.42
CA HIS A 329 18.66 3.98 -19.65
C HIS A 329 17.84 3.13 -18.67
N LEU A 330 17.46 3.65 -17.50
CA LEU A 330 16.64 2.92 -16.53
C LEU A 330 15.18 2.78 -16.98
N THR A 331 14.70 3.69 -17.82
CA THR A 331 13.32 3.71 -18.32
C THR A 331 13.11 2.93 -19.62
N LYS A 332 14.19 2.46 -20.26
CA LYS A 332 14.07 1.63 -21.46
C LYS A 332 13.59 0.23 -21.07
N LEU A 333 12.68 -0.34 -21.85
CA LEU A 333 12.26 -1.75 -21.70
C LEU A 333 13.49 -2.67 -21.71
N PHE A 334 14.41 -2.41 -22.63
CA PHE A 334 15.69 -3.08 -22.77
C PHE A 334 16.78 -2.06 -23.10
N ARG A 335 17.98 -2.29 -22.59
CA ARG A 335 19.19 -1.50 -22.82
C ARG A 335 19.99 -2.02 -24.03
N GLY A 336 19.74 -3.26 -24.44
CA GLY A 336 20.14 -3.79 -25.75
C GLY A 336 19.46 -3.09 -26.93
N LYS A 337 19.91 -3.39 -28.15
CA LYS A 337 19.33 -2.86 -29.38
C LYS A 337 17.99 -3.55 -29.64
N THR A 338 16.91 -2.77 -29.72
CA THR A 338 15.56 -3.30 -29.94
C THR A 338 15.05 -3.03 -31.36
N ALA A 339 14.18 -3.91 -31.84
CA ALA A 339 13.40 -3.74 -33.07
C ALA A 339 12.02 -4.40 -32.88
N LYS A 340 11.02 -3.98 -33.66
CA LYS A 340 9.69 -4.59 -33.66
C LYS A 340 9.20 -4.68 -35.10
N ASP A 341 9.12 -5.92 -35.59
CA ASP A 341 8.45 -6.27 -36.84
C ASP A 341 7.14 -6.99 -36.45
N ASP A 342 7.03 -8.29 -36.70
CA ASP A 342 5.93 -9.14 -36.18
C ASP A 342 6.12 -9.50 -34.70
N ASP A 343 7.31 -9.99 -34.33
CA ASP A 343 7.72 -10.24 -32.96
C ASP A 343 8.67 -9.14 -32.45
N PHE A 344 8.72 -8.96 -31.13
CA PHE A 344 9.66 -8.04 -30.49
C PHE A 344 11.06 -8.66 -30.48
N GLN A 345 12.07 -7.87 -30.81
CA GLN A 345 13.46 -8.31 -30.91
C GLN A 345 14.35 -7.46 -30.01
N VAL A 346 15.30 -8.11 -29.34
CA VAL A 346 16.34 -7.43 -28.55
C VAL A 346 17.68 -8.14 -28.73
N ARG A 347 18.75 -7.36 -28.95
CA ARG A 347 20.12 -7.85 -29.13
C ARG A 347 21.11 -7.17 -28.19
N TRP A 348 22.01 -7.96 -27.62
CA TRP A 348 23.13 -7.52 -26.79
C TRP A 348 24.45 -8.00 -27.37
N GLU A 349 25.39 -7.09 -27.53
CA GLU A 349 26.72 -7.30 -28.15
C GLU A 349 27.86 -6.89 -27.20
N PHE A 350 27.56 -6.18 -26.10
CA PHE A 350 28.51 -5.82 -25.04
C PHE A 350 29.78 -5.08 -25.52
N ASN A 351 29.65 -4.30 -26.59
CA ASN A 351 30.70 -3.41 -27.08
C ASN A 351 31.14 -2.41 -26.00
N SER A 352 32.39 -1.93 -26.09
CA SER A 352 32.99 -1.05 -25.06
C SER A 352 32.26 0.28 -24.84
N ASP A 353 31.47 0.72 -25.82
CA ASP A 353 30.62 1.92 -25.76
C ASP A 353 29.23 1.65 -25.18
N ARG A 354 28.91 0.41 -24.79
CA ARG A 354 27.60 0.01 -24.24
C ARG A 354 27.65 -0.80 -22.95
N PRO A 355 28.39 -0.35 -21.92
CA PRO A 355 28.49 -1.07 -20.65
C PRO A 355 27.14 -1.28 -19.93
N GLN A 356 26.12 -0.47 -20.25
CA GLN A 356 24.77 -0.58 -19.71
C GLN A 356 23.99 -1.82 -20.17
N GLU A 357 24.39 -2.48 -21.27
CA GLU A 357 23.71 -3.68 -21.79
C GLU A 357 23.67 -4.82 -20.76
N ARG A 358 24.70 -4.92 -19.91
CA ARG A 358 24.76 -5.93 -18.83
C ARG A 358 23.64 -5.81 -17.80
N LEU A 359 23.03 -4.62 -17.66
CA LEU A 359 21.99 -4.36 -16.67
C LEU A 359 20.64 -4.98 -17.04
N ASP A 360 20.52 -5.54 -18.24
CA ASP A 360 19.38 -6.40 -18.62
C ASP A 360 19.55 -7.84 -18.15
N PHE A 361 20.60 -8.14 -17.37
CA PHE A 361 20.89 -9.48 -16.84
C PHE A 361 21.02 -9.41 -15.32
N GLU A 362 20.04 -9.98 -14.61
CA GLU A 362 19.96 -9.93 -13.15
C GLU A 362 20.54 -11.21 -12.54
N PRO A 363 21.54 -11.12 -11.63
CA PRO A 363 22.12 -12.30 -11.00
C PRO A 363 21.09 -13.08 -10.18
N LEU A 364 21.13 -14.43 -10.25
CA LEU A 364 20.20 -15.30 -9.52
C LEU A 364 20.33 -15.19 -7.99
N ALA A 365 21.49 -14.75 -7.49
CA ALA A 365 21.74 -14.52 -6.07
C ALA A 365 22.68 -13.33 -5.87
N GLN A 366 22.55 -12.60 -4.76
CA GLN A 366 23.34 -11.39 -4.45
C GLN A 366 24.87 -11.62 -4.49
N GLN A 367 25.33 -12.84 -4.23
CA GLN A 367 26.76 -13.19 -4.26
C GLN A 367 27.30 -13.45 -5.67
N MET A 368 26.42 -13.62 -6.68
CA MET A 368 26.81 -13.80 -8.07
C MET A 368 27.11 -12.45 -8.73
N LYS A 369 28.04 -12.45 -9.69
CA LYS A 369 28.42 -11.25 -10.45
C LYS A 369 28.08 -11.41 -11.92
N VAL A 370 27.55 -10.33 -12.49
CA VAL A 370 27.28 -10.16 -13.92
C VAL A 370 28.11 -8.98 -14.43
N GLU A 371 29.08 -9.28 -15.28
CA GLU A 371 30.09 -8.32 -15.76
C GLU A 371 30.30 -8.46 -17.26
N VAL A 372 30.87 -7.43 -17.90
CA VAL A 372 31.34 -7.52 -19.29
C VAL A 372 32.86 -7.71 -19.26
N VAL A 373 33.33 -8.87 -19.75
CA VAL A 373 34.76 -9.22 -19.78
C VAL A 373 35.14 -9.60 -21.20
N GLY A 374 36.02 -8.81 -21.81
CA GLY A 374 36.49 -9.05 -23.19
C GLY A 374 35.38 -8.98 -24.24
N GLY A 375 34.40 -8.08 -24.04
CA GLY A 375 33.24 -7.93 -24.94
C GLY A 375 32.18 -9.04 -24.79
N GLN A 376 32.25 -9.86 -23.73
CA GLN A 376 31.30 -10.93 -23.47
C GLN A 376 30.62 -10.74 -22.12
N LEU A 377 29.36 -11.17 -22.01
CA LEU A 377 28.66 -11.26 -20.74
C LEU A 377 29.26 -12.41 -19.94
N GLN A 378 29.90 -12.10 -18.82
CA GLN A 378 30.39 -13.08 -17.85
C GLN A 378 29.47 -13.13 -16.64
N ILE A 379 29.01 -14.33 -16.31
CA ILE A 379 28.26 -14.61 -15.08
C ILE A 379 29.14 -15.50 -14.21
N SER A 380 29.38 -15.11 -12.96
CA SER A 380 30.26 -15.84 -12.05
C SER A 380 29.67 -15.99 -10.65
N SER A 381 30.06 -17.07 -9.97
CA SER A 381 29.57 -17.42 -8.63
C SER A 381 30.73 -17.85 -7.72
N PRO A 382 30.69 -17.57 -6.40
CA PRO A 382 31.70 -18.04 -5.45
C PRO A 382 31.73 -19.58 -5.30
N MET A 383 32.82 -20.11 -4.75
CA MET A 383 32.94 -21.57 -4.49
C MET A 383 31.80 -22.08 -3.59
N GLY A 384 31.23 -23.24 -3.96
CA GLY A 384 30.20 -23.94 -3.18
C GLY A 384 28.78 -23.82 -3.74
N PHE A 385 28.54 -22.96 -4.73
CA PHE A 385 27.25 -22.90 -5.43
C PHE A 385 27.11 -24.01 -6.48
N PHE A 386 25.95 -24.64 -6.54
CA PHE A 386 25.64 -25.72 -7.49
C PHE A 386 25.22 -25.21 -8.89
N ALA A 387 25.06 -23.90 -9.04
CA ALA A 387 24.69 -23.25 -10.30
C ALA A 387 25.22 -21.80 -10.34
N VAL A 388 25.38 -21.29 -11.56
CA VAL A 388 25.64 -19.88 -11.86
C VAL A 388 24.64 -19.43 -12.92
N GLY A 389 23.99 -18.28 -12.74
CA GLY A 389 23.00 -17.82 -13.71
C GLY A 389 22.56 -16.38 -13.52
N ALA A 390 22.05 -15.80 -14.60
CA ALA A 390 21.43 -14.50 -14.61
C ALA A 390 20.12 -14.54 -15.41
N LYS A 391 19.07 -13.98 -14.82
CA LYS A 391 17.77 -13.77 -15.46
C LYS A 391 17.93 -12.73 -16.57
N VAL A 392 17.45 -13.05 -17.76
CA VAL A 392 17.38 -12.12 -18.89
C VAL A 392 16.12 -11.27 -18.68
N ARG A 393 16.27 -9.95 -18.69
CA ARG A 393 15.14 -9.01 -18.62
C ARG A 393 14.14 -9.35 -19.71
N GLY A 394 12.85 -9.37 -19.38
CA GLY A 394 11.76 -9.68 -20.32
C GLY A 394 10.82 -10.79 -19.84
N GLY A 395 9.54 -10.62 -20.11
CA GLY A 395 8.51 -11.65 -19.99
C GLY A 395 7.82 -11.83 -21.35
N TRP A 396 7.58 -13.08 -21.75
CA TRP A 396 7.16 -13.42 -23.10
C TRP A 396 5.87 -14.23 -23.11
N ASP A 397 4.92 -13.85 -23.96
CA ASP A 397 3.60 -14.50 -24.05
C ASP A 397 3.56 -15.52 -25.19
N GLY A 398 3.28 -16.77 -24.87
CA GLY A 398 2.99 -17.83 -25.84
C GLY A 398 4.18 -18.33 -26.66
N ARG A 399 5.10 -17.47 -27.13
CA ARG A 399 6.29 -17.88 -27.89
C ARG A 399 7.49 -16.96 -27.70
N VAL A 400 8.68 -17.56 -27.62
CA VAL A 400 9.97 -16.85 -27.54
C VAL A 400 11.12 -17.73 -28.01
N SER A 401 12.16 -17.13 -28.56
CA SER A 401 13.46 -17.77 -28.74
C SER A 401 14.59 -16.90 -28.24
N ILE A 402 15.64 -17.56 -27.74
CA ILE A 402 16.92 -16.95 -27.40
C ILE A 402 18.03 -17.65 -28.16
N GLU A 403 18.84 -16.86 -28.84
CA GLU A 403 20.07 -17.26 -29.47
C GLU A 403 21.25 -16.61 -28.75
N ALA A 404 22.32 -17.38 -28.50
CA ALA A 404 23.53 -16.87 -27.86
C ALA A 404 24.77 -17.63 -28.36
N VAL A 405 25.90 -16.95 -28.43
CA VAL A 405 27.21 -17.54 -28.73
C VAL A 405 27.92 -17.94 -27.44
N LEU A 406 28.37 -19.19 -27.34
CA LEU A 406 29.02 -19.70 -26.14
C LEU A 406 30.47 -19.20 -26.02
N GLY A 407 30.78 -18.44 -24.97
CA GLY A 407 32.15 -17.96 -24.67
C GLY A 407 32.99 -18.95 -23.85
N THR A 408 32.37 -19.95 -23.23
CA THR A 408 32.99 -21.01 -22.42
C THR A 408 32.29 -22.35 -22.64
N THR A 409 32.93 -23.45 -22.26
CA THR A 409 32.32 -24.81 -22.28
C THR A 409 32.38 -25.52 -20.92
N SER A 410 33.04 -24.91 -19.92
CA SER A 410 33.16 -25.42 -18.56
C SER A 410 33.09 -24.26 -17.55
N PRO A 411 32.12 -24.24 -16.62
CA PRO A 411 30.98 -25.17 -16.53
C PRO A 411 30.10 -25.13 -17.79
N ALA A 412 29.38 -26.22 -18.05
CA ALA A 412 28.60 -26.39 -19.28
C ALA A 412 27.50 -25.32 -19.37
N PRO A 413 27.50 -24.44 -20.39
CA PRO A 413 26.52 -23.38 -20.52
C PRO A 413 25.09 -23.91 -20.63
N ALA A 414 24.14 -23.11 -20.22
CA ALA A 414 22.73 -23.45 -20.26
C ALA A 414 21.86 -22.22 -20.54
N VAL A 415 20.72 -22.49 -21.20
CA VAL A 415 19.58 -21.59 -21.31
C VAL A 415 18.45 -22.16 -20.45
N VAL A 416 17.75 -21.32 -19.72
CA VAL A 416 16.69 -21.75 -18.81
C VAL A 416 15.39 -21.10 -19.23
N VAL A 417 14.33 -21.88 -19.21
CA VAL A 417 12.96 -21.48 -19.49
C VAL A 417 12.17 -21.61 -18.20
N GLN A 418 11.64 -20.50 -17.69
CA GLN A 418 10.82 -20.46 -16.48
C GLN A 418 9.40 -20.04 -16.82
N SER A 419 8.42 -20.67 -16.18
CA SER A 419 7.00 -20.29 -16.21
C SER A 419 6.34 -20.62 -14.87
N ARG A 420 5.03 -20.36 -14.71
CA ARG A 420 4.29 -20.76 -13.49
C ARG A 420 4.26 -22.27 -13.29
N ALA A 421 4.37 -23.05 -14.37
CA ALA A 421 4.41 -24.51 -14.31
C ALA A 421 5.73 -25.06 -13.74
N GLY A 422 6.82 -24.28 -13.78
CA GLY A 422 8.14 -24.71 -13.33
C GLY A 422 9.29 -24.15 -14.16
N MET A 423 10.49 -24.71 -13.96
CA MET A 423 11.72 -24.33 -14.66
C MET A 423 12.28 -25.52 -15.43
N PHE A 424 12.69 -25.27 -16.67
CA PHE A 424 13.36 -26.24 -17.54
C PHE A 424 14.71 -25.70 -17.96
N LEU A 425 15.75 -26.53 -17.91
CA LEU A 425 17.12 -26.14 -18.23
C LEU A 425 17.60 -26.88 -19.48
N VAL A 426 18.01 -26.12 -20.50
CA VAL A 426 18.67 -26.64 -21.70
C VAL A 426 20.18 -26.51 -21.54
N GLN A 427 20.87 -27.62 -21.31
CA GLN A 427 22.31 -27.67 -21.07
C GLN A 427 23.09 -28.00 -22.36
N PHE A 428 24.19 -27.29 -22.58
CA PHE A 428 25.09 -27.44 -23.71
C PHE A 428 26.46 -27.95 -23.24
N GLY A 429 26.60 -29.26 -23.11
CA GLY A 429 27.85 -29.90 -22.66
C GLY A 429 28.41 -30.89 -23.69
N GLN A 430 28.86 -32.05 -23.20
CA GLN A 430 29.23 -33.20 -24.06
C GLN A 430 28.03 -33.77 -24.83
N LYS A 431 26.82 -33.43 -24.41
CA LYS A 431 25.54 -33.64 -25.07
C LYS A 431 24.67 -32.39 -24.85
N THR A 432 23.66 -32.23 -25.70
CA THR A 432 22.60 -31.23 -25.50
C THR A 432 21.45 -31.90 -24.77
N GLU A 433 21.02 -31.35 -23.63
CA GLU A 433 20.01 -31.98 -22.77
C GLU A 433 18.96 -30.99 -22.27
N VAL A 434 17.73 -31.48 -22.08
CA VAL A 434 16.66 -30.77 -21.37
C VAL A 434 16.47 -31.42 -20.01
N LEU A 435 16.50 -30.62 -18.96
CA LEU A 435 16.40 -31.02 -17.55
C LEU A 435 15.18 -30.34 -16.91
N ASP A 436 14.57 -31.00 -15.92
CA ASP A 436 13.42 -30.49 -15.14
C ASP A 436 13.80 -29.46 -14.04
N GLY A 437 15.01 -28.90 -14.10
CA GLY A 437 15.45 -27.82 -13.20
C GLY A 437 16.96 -27.65 -13.09
N PHE A 438 17.37 -26.77 -12.16
CA PHE A 438 18.78 -26.41 -11.90
C PHE A 438 19.45 -27.25 -10.81
N GLY A 439 18.67 -27.94 -9.98
CA GLY A 439 19.16 -28.60 -8.77
C GLY A 439 20.10 -29.78 -9.03
N PRO A 440 20.86 -30.23 -8.02
CA PRO A 440 21.73 -31.40 -8.16
C PRO A 440 20.96 -32.69 -8.52
N MET A 441 19.67 -32.76 -8.15
CA MET A 441 18.78 -33.88 -8.43
C MET A 441 17.95 -33.75 -9.73
N ALA A 442 18.20 -32.72 -10.54
CA ALA A 442 17.43 -32.50 -11.78
C ALA A 442 17.59 -33.69 -12.75
N LYS A 443 16.47 -34.19 -13.27
CA LYS A 443 16.36 -35.34 -14.15
C LYS A 443 16.41 -34.91 -15.61
N SER A 444 17.08 -35.71 -16.43
CA SER A 444 17.07 -35.55 -17.90
C SER A 444 15.70 -35.94 -18.44
N LEU A 445 15.04 -34.99 -19.09
CA LEU A 445 13.77 -35.18 -19.80
C LEU A 445 14.00 -35.59 -21.27
N ALA A 446 15.03 -35.02 -21.90
CA ALA A 446 15.45 -35.34 -23.27
C ALA A 446 16.96 -35.10 -23.44
N SER A 447 17.60 -35.84 -24.35
CA SER A 447 19.04 -35.68 -24.64
C SER A 447 19.37 -35.94 -26.12
N SER A 448 20.47 -35.34 -26.59
CA SER A 448 20.97 -35.45 -27.96
C SER A 448 22.50 -35.45 -28.00
N GLU A 449 23.08 -36.23 -28.91
CA GLU A 449 24.52 -36.30 -29.15
C GLU A 449 25.09 -35.06 -29.84
N VAL A 450 24.24 -34.12 -30.28
CA VAL A 450 24.69 -32.83 -30.83
C VAL A 450 25.39 -32.02 -29.73
N ARG A 451 26.64 -31.62 -29.97
CA ARG A 451 27.51 -30.92 -28.99
C ARG A 451 27.67 -29.45 -29.35
N ALA A 452 27.81 -28.62 -28.33
CA ALA A 452 28.20 -27.22 -28.50
C ALA A 452 29.65 -26.99 -28.05
N ALA A 453 30.42 -26.29 -28.87
CA ALA A 453 31.78 -25.85 -28.54
C ALA A 453 31.80 -24.35 -28.26
N GLN A 454 32.92 -23.86 -27.74
CA GLN A 454 33.17 -22.42 -27.62
C GLN A 454 33.10 -21.78 -29.02
N GLY A 455 32.42 -20.63 -29.13
CA GLY A 455 32.12 -19.95 -30.38
C GLY A 455 30.87 -20.47 -31.09
N ASN A 456 30.22 -21.53 -30.59
CA ASN A 456 28.98 -22.00 -31.20
C ASN A 456 27.79 -21.11 -30.84
N ALA A 457 26.99 -20.76 -31.86
CA ALA A 457 25.65 -20.24 -31.67
C ALA A 457 24.71 -21.38 -31.24
N VAL A 458 23.99 -21.17 -30.15
CA VAL A 458 22.93 -22.06 -29.67
C VAL A 458 21.62 -21.30 -29.67
N LYS A 459 20.53 -21.95 -30.07
CA LYS A 459 19.21 -21.34 -30.08
C LYS A 459 18.19 -22.25 -29.40
N VAL A 460 17.49 -21.69 -28.43
CA VAL A 460 16.36 -22.33 -27.74
C VAL A 460 15.10 -21.58 -28.11
N TRP A 461 14.12 -22.30 -28.64
CA TRP A 461 12.80 -21.78 -28.99
C TRP A 461 11.74 -22.47 -28.14
N VAL A 462 10.77 -21.70 -27.67
CA VAL A 462 9.69 -22.14 -26.79
C VAL A 462 8.38 -21.66 -27.38
N GLU A 463 7.39 -22.55 -27.50
CA GLU A 463 6.02 -22.20 -27.92
C GLU A 463 4.98 -22.98 -27.13
N ARG A 464 3.94 -22.28 -26.67
CA ARG A 464 2.81 -22.86 -25.96
C ARG A 464 1.91 -23.61 -26.94
N LYS A 465 1.52 -24.83 -26.55
CA LYS A 465 0.43 -25.62 -27.16
C LYS A 465 -0.84 -25.39 -26.34
N GLY A 466 -2.03 -25.66 -26.89
CA GLY A 466 -3.27 -25.47 -26.14
C GLY A 466 -3.25 -26.17 -24.77
N GLY A 467 -3.73 -25.50 -23.72
CA GLY A 467 -3.66 -25.96 -22.31
C GLY A 467 -2.34 -25.61 -21.61
N ASP A 468 -1.97 -26.38 -20.57
CA ASP A 468 -0.76 -26.18 -19.75
C ASP A 468 0.50 -26.82 -20.37
N LYS A 469 0.57 -26.94 -21.70
CA LYS A 469 1.66 -27.63 -22.42
C LYS A 469 2.40 -26.68 -23.34
N GLY A 470 3.69 -26.90 -23.53
CA GLY A 470 4.54 -26.14 -24.44
C GLY A 470 5.61 -27.03 -25.08
N THR A 471 6.35 -26.50 -26.03
CA THR A 471 7.42 -27.24 -26.72
C THR A 471 8.70 -26.44 -26.72
N VAL A 472 9.80 -27.10 -26.37
CA VAL A 472 11.15 -26.56 -26.45
C VAL A 472 11.86 -27.20 -27.64
N LYS A 473 12.35 -26.38 -28.56
CA LYS A 473 13.19 -26.77 -29.70
C LYS A 473 14.58 -26.18 -29.54
N VAL A 474 15.60 -27.00 -29.80
CA VAL A 474 17.00 -26.61 -29.58
C VAL A 474 17.81 -26.84 -30.85
N THR A 475 18.59 -25.85 -31.25
CA THR A 475 19.57 -25.97 -32.34
C THR A 475 20.95 -25.55 -31.87
N VAL A 476 21.99 -26.16 -32.45
CA VAL A 476 23.40 -25.81 -32.24
C VAL A 476 24.03 -25.60 -33.61
N GLN A 477 24.57 -24.41 -33.87
CA GLN A 477 25.11 -24.01 -35.18
C GLN A 477 24.10 -24.26 -36.32
N GLY A 478 22.83 -23.94 -36.09
CA GLY A 478 21.73 -24.15 -37.04
C GLY A 478 21.31 -25.60 -37.27
N ARG A 479 22.00 -26.59 -36.66
CA ARG A 479 21.60 -28.00 -36.70
C ARG A 479 20.63 -28.29 -35.56
N GLU A 480 19.50 -28.92 -35.88
CA GLU A 480 18.54 -29.40 -34.89
C GLU A 480 19.20 -30.41 -33.94
N ALA A 481 19.09 -30.15 -32.63
CA ALA A 481 19.61 -30.99 -31.58
C ALA A 481 18.51 -31.86 -30.97
N LEU A 482 17.41 -31.24 -30.51
CA LEU A 482 16.26 -31.93 -29.90
C LEU A 482 14.98 -31.06 -29.93
N GLU A 483 13.84 -31.72 -29.77
CA GLU A 483 12.52 -31.15 -29.51
C GLU A 483 11.86 -31.93 -28.36
N HIS A 484 11.27 -31.23 -27.39
CA HIS A 484 10.62 -31.86 -26.23
C HIS A 484 9.40 -31.07 -25.75
N GLU A 485 8.39 -31.79 -25.27
CA GLU A 485 7.20 -31.17 -24.67
C GLU A 485 7.43 -30.92 -23.17
N ILE A 486 7.04 -29.73 -22.70
CA ILE A 486 7.18 -29.32 -21.30
C ILE A 486 5.83 -28.82 -20.78
N ASP A 487 5.65 -28.81 -19.47
CA ASP A 487 4.56 -28.06 -18.87
C ASP A 487 4.84 -26.56 -18.98
N LEU A 488 3.84 -25.78 -19.38
CA LEU A 488 4.01 -24.35 -19.60
C LEU A 488 2.74 -23.57 -19.26
N GLU A 489 2.82 -22.71 -18.24
CA GLU A 489 1.70 -21.94 -17.72
C GLU A 489 2.13 -20.49 -17.45
N GLY A 490 1.37 -19.50 -17.93
CA GLY A 490 1.70 -18.08 -17.77
C GLY A 490 2.93 -17.62 -18.58
N ASP A 491 3.42 -16.40 -18.30
CA ASP A 491 4.53 -15.78 -19.03
C ASP A 491 5.80 -16.65 -18.99
N ILE A 492 6.52 -16.66 -20.10
CA ILE A 492 7.81 -17.32 -20.25
C ILE A 492 8.91 -16.32 -19.86
N GLU A 493 9.79 -16.70 -18.95
CA GLU A 493 10.99 -15.97 -18.58
C GLU A 493 12.25 -16.78 -18.98
N LEU A 494 13.33 -16.08 -19.28
CA LEU A 494 14.57 -16.69 -19.79
C LEU A 494 15.74 -16.41 -18.86
N MET A 495 16.66 -17.36 -18.73
CA MET A 495 17.94 -17.15 -18.05
C MET A 495 19.10 -17.74 -18.84
N LEU A 496 20.30 -17.20 -18.59
CA LEU A 496 21.56 -17.74 -19.08
C LEU A 496 22.42 -18.15 -17.88
N GLY A 497 23.12 -19.28 -17.98
CA GLY A 497 23.87 -19.79 -16.85
C GLY A 497 24.62 -21.08 -17.12
N ALA A 498 24.88 -21.84 -16.06
CA ALA A 498 25.44 -23.19 -16.09
C ALA A 498 25.15 -23.94 -14.78
N ARG A 499 25.08 -25.28 -14.84
CA ARG A 499 25.13 -26.13 -13.63
C ARG A 499 26.59 -26.30 -13.20
N GLY A 500 26.90 -25.95 -11.96
CA GLY A 500 28.26 -25.97 -11.40
C GLY A 500 28.77 -24.60 -10.96
N ASN A 501 29.93 -24.60 -10.28
CA ASN A 501 30.64 -23.41 -9.84
C ASN A 501 31.55 -22.85 -10.94
N GLY A 502 31.95 -21.58 -10.83
CA GLY A 502 32.88 -20.92 -11.75
C GLY A 502 32.25 -19.77 -12.53
N SER A 503 32.75 -19.52 -13.74
CA SER A 503 32.27 -18.47 -14.63
C SER A 503 31.85 -19.02 -15.98
N VAL A 504 30.70 -18.55 -16.47
CA VAL A 504 30.20 -18.85 -17.81
C VAL A 504 30.14 -17.56 -18.63
N ARG A 505 30.48 -17.62 -19.91
CA ARG A 505 30.45 -16.47 -20.82
C ARG A 505 29.53 -16.67 -22.01
N PHE A 506 28.83 -15.61 -22.38
CA PHE A 506 27.95 -15.54 -23.55
C PHE A 506 28.24 -14.27 -24.36
N ASP A 507 28.02 -14.36 -25.66
CA ASP A 507 28.20 -13.27 -26.62
C ASP A 507 27.03 -13.25 -27.61
N ASN A 508 26.81 -12.12 -28.30
CA ASN A 508 25.78 -11.93 -29.33
C ASN A 508 24.42 -12.53 -28.96
N ILE A 509 23.88 -12.11 -27.81
CA ILE A 509 22.61 -12.62 -27.33
C ILE A 509 21.49 -11.94 -28.11
N HIS A 510 20.58 -12.72 -28.69
CA HIS A 510 19.43 -12.22 -29.45
C HIS A 510 18.17 -12.94 -29.00
N VAL A 511 17.19 -12.19 -28.50
CA VAL A 511 15.88 -12.71 -28.13
C VAL A 511 14.82 -12.19 -29.08
N VAL A 512 13.94 -13.09 -29.52
CA VAL A 512 12.81 -12.80 -30.43
C VAL A 512 11.58 -13.49 -29.90
N GLY A 513 10.50 -12.76 -29.66
CA GLY A 513 9.23 -13.33 -29.23
C GLY A 513 8.12 -12.31 -29.05
N ARG A 514 6.95 -12.78 -28.62
CA ARG A 514 5.83 -11.90 -28.30
C ARG A 514 6.01 -11.38 -26.88
N LEU A 515 6.21 -10.08 -26.74
CA LEU A 515 6.38 -9.46 -25.43
C LEU A 515 5.07 -9.54 -24.63
N SER A 516 5.15 -9.95 -23.36
CA SER A 516 4.00 -9.97 -22.47
C SER A 516 3.49 -8.54 -22.23
N PRO A 517 2.21 -8.25 -22.49
CA PRO A 517 1.63 -6.94 -22.18
C PRO A 517 1.68 -6.62 -20.69
N LYS A 518 1.55 -7.64 -19.82
CA LYS A 518 1.64 -7.52 -18.37
C LYS A 518 3.04 -7.07 -17.97
N TRP A 519 4.07 -7.77 -18.47
CA TRP A 519 5.45 -7.42 -18.22
C TRP A 519 5.82 -6.03 -18.76
N GLU A 520 5.36 -5.68 -19.97
CA GLU A 520 5.65 -4.38 -20.58
C GLU A 520 5.10 -3.21 -19.74
N ARG A 521 3.88 -3.34 -19.21
CA ARG A 521 3.30 -2.34 -18.30
C ARG A 521 4.14 -2.19 -17.04
N LYS A 522 4.46 -3.30 -16.37
CA LYS A 522 5.33 -3.31 -15.17
C LYS A 522 6.68 -2.62 -15.45
N ALA A 523 7.39 -3.04 -16.50
CA ALA A 523 8.71 -2.50 -16.84
C ALA A 523 8.71 -0.99 -17.15
N LYS A 524 7.64 -0.46 -17.76
CA LYS A 524 7.48 0.99 -18.01
C LYS A 524 7.21 1.78 -16.72
N ALA A 525 6.50 1.17 -15.79
CA ALA A 525 6.03 1.81 -14.58
C ALA A 525 7.11 1.83 -13.47
N GLU A 526 8.01 0.84 -13.46
CA GLU A 526 9.18 0.78 -12.57
C GLU A 526 10.19 1.93 -12.77
N GLY A 527 10.35 2.41 -14.02
CA GLY A 527 11.43 3.31 -14.41
C GLY A 527 11.55 4.59 -13.56
N PRO A 528 10.48 5.38 -13.39
CA PRO A 528 10.46 6.57 -12.52
C PRO A 528 10.82 6.30 -11.05
N ASN A 529 10.41 5.16 -10.50
CA ASN A 529 10.70 4.81 -9.12
C ASN A 529 12.16 4.40 -8.98
N GLU A 530 12.69 3.66 -9.96
CA GLU A 530 14.10 3.30 -10.00
C GLU A 530 15.00 4.54 -10.05
N ILE A 531 14.58 5.57 -10.79
CA ILE A 531 15.21 6.90 -10.76
C ILE A 531 15.17 7.46 -9.35
N SER A 532 14.01 7.47 -8.69
CA SER A 532 13.84 8.00 -7.33
C SER A 532 14.70 7.27 -6.31
N ARG A 533 14.80 5.94 -6.39
CA ARG A 533 15.61 5.08 -5.52
C ARG A 533 17.10 5.37 -5.67
N GLN A 534 17.60 5.42 -6.90
CA GLN A 534 19.00 5.75 -7.15
C GLN A 534 19.36 7.18 -6.72
N LEU A 535 18.44 8.15 -6.90
CA LEU A 535 18.65 9.51 -6.39
C LEU A 535 18.68 9.57 -4.87
N ALA A 536 17.79 8.84 -4.19
CA ALA A 536 17.80 8.74 -2.73
C ALA A 536 19.11 8.09 -2.23
N GLU A 537 19.59 7.05 -2.92
CA GLU A 537 20.87 6.41 -2.60
C GLU A 537 22.05 7.36 -2.80
N MET A 538 22.08 8.11 -3.91
CA MET A 538 23.10 9.15 -4.14
C MET A 538 23.11 10.19 -3.02
N GLU A 539 21.94 10.64 -2.58
CA GLU A 539 21.81 11.59 -1.48
C GLU A 539 22.28 10.99 -0.14
N ARG A 540 21.95 9.73 0.15
CA ARG A 540 22.45 9.01 1.33
C ARG A 540 23.97 8.90 1.33
N GLN A 541 24.57 8.51 0.20
CA GLN A 541 26.02 8.41 0.06
C GLN A 541 26.70 9.77 0.26
N ARG A 542 26.09 10.83 -0.27
CA ARG A 542 26.57 12.20 -0.08
C ARG A 542 26.51 12.64 1.38
N GLN A 543 25.40 12.38 2.07
CA GLN A 543 25.25 12.67 3.50
C GLN A 543 26.28 11.91 4.33
N ALA A 544 26.51 10.62 4.02
CA ALA A 544 27.54 9.83 4.67
C ALA A 544 28.95 10.43 4.47
N ALA A 545 29.26 10.91 3.27
CA ALA A 545 30.53 11.56 2.95
C ALA A 545 30.72 12.93 3.63
N ALA A 546 29.63 13.62 4.03
CA ALA A 546 29.66 14.98 4.56
C ALA A 546 29.86 15.10 6.09
N GLY A 547 29.90 14.00 6.85
CA GLY A 547 30.24 14.08 8.29
C GLY A 547 29.59 13.09 9.25
N GLY A 548 29.49 11.81 8.88
CA GLY A 548 29.04 10.73 9.79
C GLY A 548 27.52 10.54 9.85
N VAL A 549 27.08 9.33 10.20
CA VAL A 549 25.66 9.00 10.32
C VAL A 549 25.12 9.69 11.58
N LYS A 550 24.11 10.56 11.43
CA LYS A 550 23.42 11.13 12.61
C LYS A 550 22.85 9.98 13.44
N VAL A 551 23.25 9.92 14.71
CA VAL A 551 22.77 8.92 15.65
C VAL A 551 21.37 9.35 16.12
N PRO A 552 20.35 8.47 16.07
CA PRO A 552 19.02 8.84 16.55
C PRO A 552 19.05 9.24 18.03
N ILE A 553 18.21 10.21 18.41
CA ILE A 553 18.17 10.76 19.78
C ILE A 553 18.03 9.67 20.85
N ALA A 554 17.25 8.62 20.57
CA ALA A 554 17.04 7.50 21.49
C ALA A 554 18.32 6.73 21.88
N TYR A 555 19.39 6.78 21.07
CA TYR A 555 20.67 6.10 21.35
C TYR A 555 21.71 6.99 22.03
N LEU A 556 21.40 8.27 22.21
CA LEU A 556 22.29 9.21 22.89
C LEU A 556 22.36 8.90 24.40
N LYS A 557 23.14 9.71 25.13
CA LYS A 557 23.27 9.61 26.57
C LYS A 557 21.91 9.82 27.25
N THR A 558 21.58 8.94 28.19
CA THR A 558 20.25 8.89 28.84
C THR A 558 20.23 9.56 30.22
N SER A 559 19.02 9.84 30.73
CA SER A 559 18.75 10.33 32.08
C SER A 559 19.19 9.38 33.19
N ALA A 560 19.27 8.08 32.90
CA ALA A 560 19.72 7.05 33.85
C ALA A 560 21.25 6.90 33.92
N GLU A 561 22.03 7.62 33.11
CA GLU A 561 23.50 7.58 33.17
C GLU A 561 24.07 8.51 34.26
N ASP A 562 23.58 8.31 35.48
CA ASP A 562 23.92 9.04 36.69
C ASP A 562 24.25 8.10 37.87
N GLU A 563 24.40 8.65 39.08
CA GLU A 563 24.73 7.90 40.29
C GLU A 563 23.70 6.80 40.67
N VAL A 564 22.46 6.88 40.19
CA VAL A 564 21.40 5.90 40.46
C VAL A 564 21.42 4.79 39.41
N GLY A 565 21.38 5.12 38.12
CA GLY A 565 21.35 4.11 37.07
C GLY A 565 22.71 3.47 36.76
N LEU A 566 23.82 4.07 37.22
CA LEU A 566 25.18 3.51 37.13
C LEU A 566 25.70 2.90 38.43
N ARG A 567 24.90 2.87 39.51
CA ARG A 567 25.33 2.47 40.86
C ARG A 567 26.09 1.14 40.90
N ASP A 568 25.58 0.15 40.18
CA ASP A 568 26.12 -1.21 40.14
C ASP A 568 26.84 -1.53 38.81
N ALA A 569 27.10 -0.51 37.97
CA ALA A 569 27.71 -0.69 36.66
C ALA A 569 29.24 -0.80 36.73
N THR A 570 29.80 -1.86 36.13
CA THR A 570 31.26 -2.04 36.01
C THR A 570 31.86 -1.11 34.95
N GLU A 571 33.16 -0.84 35.05
CA GLU A 571 33.87 -0.06 34.02
C GLU A 571 33.82 -0.74 32.64
N GLU A 572 33.80 -2.07 32.60
CA GLU A 572 33.64 -2.83 31.36
C GLU A 572 32.26 -2.58 30.73
N GLN A 573 31.19 -2.54 31.52
CA GLN A 573 29.84 -2.25 31.02
C GLN A 573 29.72 -0.84 30.46
N LYS A 574 30.29 0.16 31.15
CA LYS A 574 30.33 1.54 30.67
C LYS A 574 31.09 1.64 29.35
N LYS A 575 32.25 0.98 29.26
CA LYS A 575 33.05 0.91 28.03
C LYS A 575 32.30 0.25 26.88
N LEU A 576 31.54 -0.83 27.12
CA LEU A 576 30.73 -1.47 26.08
C LEU A 576 29.65 -0.53 25.53
N VAL A 577 29.01 0.29 26.38
CA VAL A 577 28.05 1.32 25.94
C VAL A 577 28.74 2.38 25.07
N GLU A 578 29.91 2.86 25.49
CA GLU A 578 30.71 3.82 24.71
C GLU A 578 31.13 3.27 23.35
N GLU A 579 31.66 2.03 23.31
CA GLU A 579 32.03 1.33 22.09
C GLU A 579 30.82 1.13 21.16
N GLY A 580 29.66 0.80 21.73
CA GLY A 580 28.42 0.66 20.97
C GLY A 580 27.95 1.98 20.33
N ARG A 581 28.00 3.10 21.06
CA ARG A 581 27.68 4.43 20.52
C ARG A 581 28.69 4.89 19.47
N ALA A 582 29.98 4.61 19.67
CA ALA A 582 31.01 4.90 18.68
C ALA A 582 30.77 4.11 17.38
N ALA A 583 30.35 2.85 17.48
CA ALA A 583 29.98 2.05 16.33
C ALA A 583 28.74 2.62 15.59
N LEU A 584 27.71 3.13 16.31
CA LEU A 584 26.58 3.83 15.69
C LEU A 584 27.00 5.09 14.94
N ALA A 585 27.86 5.92 15.53
CA ALA A 585 28.38 7.13 14.89
C ALA A 585 29.19 6.80 13.63
N ALA A 586 29.83 5.63 13.60
CA ALA A 586 30.51 5.08 12.42
C ALA A 586 29.56 4.39 11.41
N GLY A 587 28.24 4.41 11.64
CA GLY A 587 27.24 3.76 10.78
C GLY A 587 27.18 2.23 10.92
N ASN A 588 27.86 1.64 11.90
CA ASN A 588 27.91 0.19 12.11
C ASN A 588 26.91 -0.27 13.18
N MET A 589 25.63 -0.32 12.80
CA MET A 589 24.53 -0.71 13.69
C MET A 589 24.68 -2.14 14.23
N TRP A 590 25.20 -3.07 13.43
CA TRP A 590 25.41 -4.45 13.86
C TRP A 590 26.45 -4.56 14.97
N ALA A 591 27.62 -3.93 14.78
CA ALA A 591 28.65 -3.91 15.82
C ALA A 591 28.18 -3.19 17.09
N ALA A 592 27.40 -2.11 16.93
CA ALA A 592 26.81 -1.41 18.08
C ALA A 592 25.90 -2.32 18.89
N PHE A 593 24.99 -3.04 18.23
CA PHE A 593 24.04 -3.92 18.90
C PHE A 593 24.73 -5.07 19.64
N GLN A 594 25.79 -5.65 19.06
CA GLN A 594 26.63 -6.66 19.72
C GLN A 594 27.24 -6.15 21.03
N LYS A 595 27.62 -4.86 21.09
CA LYS A 595 28.16 -4.24 22.30
C LYS A 595 27.08 -4.00 23.36
N PHE A 596 25.90 -3.53 22.95
CA PHE A 596 24.77 -3.36 23.86
C PHE A 596 24.27 -4.68 24.43
N GLU A 597 24.24 -5.75 23.62
CA GLU A 597 23.93 -7.11 24.09
C GLU A 597 24.88 -7.57 25.19
N GLN A 598 26.19 -7.36 25.00
CA GLN A 598 27.21 -7.71 26.00
C GLN A 598 27.02 -6.91 27.29
N ALA A 599 26.71 -5.61 27.19
CA ALA A 599 26.45 -4.76 28.35
C ALA A 599 25.17 -5.21 29.11
N ALA A 600 24.14 -5.65 28.39
CA ALA A 600 22.84 -6.09 28.91
C ALA A 600 22.83 -7.50 29.53
N ARG A 601 23.98 -8.19 29.58
CA ARG A 601 24.09 -9.51 30.23
C ARG A 601 23.82 -9.46 31.73
N ASP A 602 24.20 -8.37 32.40
CA ASP A 602 23.70 -8.09 33.75
C ASP A 602 22.34 -7.40 33.63
N TYR A 603 21.30 -8.07 34.10
CA TYR A 603 19.93 -7.56 34.06
C TYR A 603 19.71 -6.35 34.98
N ARG A 604 20.66 -6.03 35.86
CA ARG A 604 20.61 -4.86 36.76
C ARG A 604 21.19 -3.60 36.12
N PHE A 605 21.92 -3.73 35.02
CA PHE A 605 22.49 -2.58 34.32
C PHE A 605 21.45 -1.97 33.37
N GLU A 606 20.67 -1.02 33.87
CA GLU A 606 19.48 -0.53 33.18
C GLU A 606 19.79 0.15 31.84
N VAL A 607 20.89 0.91 31.75
CA VAL A 607 21.30 1.58 30.50
C VAL A 607 21.63 0.58 29.38
N GLY A 608 22.37 -0.48 29.71
CA GLY A 608 22.65 -1.55 28.75
C GLY A 608 21.39 -2.29 28.32
N ASN A 609 20.49 -2.59 29.26
CA ASN A 609 19.20 -3.23 28.97
C ASN A 609 18.29 -2.36 28.09
N TYR A 610 18.25 -1.04 28.34
CA TYR A 610 17.53 -0.08 27.50
C TYR A 610 18.06 -0.10 26.05
N LEU A 611 19.37 0.12 25.86
CA LEU A 611 19.99 0.18 24.53
C LEU A 611 19.85 -1.12 23.75
N TYR A 612 19.97 -2.26 24.43
CA TYR A 612 19.72 -3.56 23.81
C TYR A 612 18.24 -3.76 23.46
N SER A 613 17.32 -3.27 24.29
CA SER A 613 15.88 -3.38 23.99
C SER A 613 15.46 -2.57 22.77
N LEU A 614 16.12 -1.44 22.46
CA LEU A 614 15.85 -0.66 21.26
C LEU A 614 16.05 -1.47 19.96
N GLY A 615 17.04 -2.37 19.92
CA GLY A 615 17.24 -3.24 18.75
C GLY A 615 16.40 -4.52 18.77
N LEU A 616 15.91 -4.95 19.93
CA LEU A 616 14.96 -6.07 20.02
C LEU A 616 13.55 -5.70 19.57
N MET A 617 13.22 -4.41 19.49
CA MET A 617 11.86 -3.91 19.23
C MET A 617 11.14 -4.57 18.04
N ARG A 618 11.87 -4.95 16.98
CA ARG A 618 11.30 -5.62 15.80
C ARG A 618 11.41 -7.15 15.84
N SER A 619 12.44 -7.70 16.50
CA SER A 619 12.73 -9.14 16.47
C SER A 619 12.14 -9.90 17.67
N ASP A 620 12.07 -9.25 18.83
CA ASP A 620 11.58 -9.79 20.09
C ASP A 620 10.97 -8.65 20.96
N PRO A 621 9.82 -8.09 20.54
CA PRO A 621 9.19 -7.00 21.28
C PRO A 621 8.74 -7.43 22.69
N GLN A 622 8.40 -8.70 22.91
CA GLN A 622 8.06 -9.22 24.24
C GLN A 622 9.29 -9.23 25.18
N GLY A 623 10.44 -9.70 24.70
CA GLY A 623 11.69 -9.63 25.45
C GLY A 623 12.10 -8.20 25.76
N ALA A 624 11.87 -7.27 24.83
CA ALA A 624 12.05 -5.84 25.06
C ALA A 624 11.12 -5.33 26.18
N VAL A 625 9.81 -5.65 26.16
CA VAL A 625 8.86 -5.29 27.24
C VAL A 625 9.35 -5.77 28.60
N ILE A 626 9.81 -7.02 28.72
CA ILE A 626 10.28 -7.58 30.00
C ILE A 626 11.48 -6.80 30.54
N ARG A 627 12.45 -6.47 29.68
CA ARG A 627 13.65 -5.71 30.07
C ARG A 627 13.30 -4.28 30.43
N LEU A 628 12.50 -3.61 29.61
CA LEU A 628 12.13 -2.21 29.80
C LEU A 628 11.23 -2.00 31.03
N LYS A 629 10.33 -2.95 31.35
CA LYS A 629 9.59 -2.96 32.63
C LYS A 629 10.54 -2.99 33.84
N ARG A 630 11.71 -3.63 33.73
CA ARG A 630 12.73 -3.61 34.80
C ARG A 630 13.44 -2.26 34.85
N CYS A 631 13.83 -1.70 33.71
CA CYS A 631 14.45 -0.37 33.63
C CYS A 631 13.59 0.70 34.31
N VAL A 632 12.30 0.75 33.97
CA VAL A 632 11.36 1.72 34.56
C VAL A 632 11.13 1.47 36.06
N LYS A 633 11.25 0.23 36.54
CA LYS A 633 11.15 -0.10 37.98
C LYS A 633 12.43 0.21 38.75
N GLY A 634 13.59 0.04 38.11
CA GLY A 634 14.90 0.33 38.66
C GLY A 634 15.15 1.84 38.78
N VAL A 635 14.83 2.58 37.72
CA VAL A 635 14.97 4.04 37.61
C VAL A 635 13.63 4.63 37.18
N GLU A 636 12.90 5.19 38.15
CA GLU A 636 11.49 5.63 37.97
C GLU A 636 11.35 6.81 36.99
N ASP A 637 12.35 7.68 36.94
CA ASP A 637 12.44 8.83 36.04
C ASP A 637 13.15 8.56 34.72
N PHE A 638 13.36 7.30 34.36
CA PHE A 638 13.95 6.90 33.09
C PHE A 638 12.94 7.03 31.94
N TYR A 639 12.59 8.27 31.59
CA TYR A 639 11.56 8.59 30.60
C TYR A 639 11.89 8.01 29.21
N GLU A 640 13.17 7.89 28.85
CA GLU A 640 13.57 7.23 27.60
C GLU A 640 13.18 5.75 27.59
N ALA A 641 13.35 5.05 28.71
CA ALA A 641 12.90 3.67 28.86
C ALA A 641 11.38 3.55 28.91
N GLN A 642 10.65 4.56 29.41
CA GLN A 642 9.19 4.61 29.32
C GLN A 642 8.72 4.74 27.87
N VAL A 643 9.37 5.60 27.07
CA VAL A 643 9.07 5.71 25.62
C VAL A 643 9.41 4.42 24.88
N ALA A 644 10.56 3.81 25.15
CA ALA A 644 10.91 2.53 24.54
C ALA A 644 9.93 1.42 24.98
N LEU A 645 9.48 1.42 26.25
CA LEU A 645 8.46 0.47 26.72
C LEU A 645 7.15 0.69 25.97
N ALA A 646 6.73 1.94 25.78
CA ALA A 646 5.55 2.26 24.99
C ALA A 646 5.67 1.76 23.55
N GLN A 647 6.83 1.96 22.91
CA GLN A 647 7.09 1.43 21.57
C GLN A 647 7.00 -0.11 21.55
N ALA A 648 7.53 -0.79 22.56
CA ALA A 648 7.47 -2.25 22.65
C ALA A 648 6.02 -2.74 22.85
N GLN A 649 5.24 -2.02 23.67
CA GLN A 649 3.80 -2.28 23.86
C GLN A 649 3.02 -2.06 22.55
N PHE A 650 3.32 -0.99 21.82
CA PHE A 650 2.75 -0.72 20.51
C PHE A 650 3.02 -1.86 19.52
N GLN A 651 4.25 -2.39 19.47
CA GLN A 651 4.60 -3.52 18.59
C GLN A 651 3.82 -4.81 18.91
N ILE A 652 3.40 -5.01 20.16
CA ILE A 652 2.58 -6.17 20.55
C ILE A 652 1.06 -5.88 20.56
N GLY A 653 0.64 -4.73 20.04
CA GLY A 653 -0.77 -4.33 19.90
C GLY A 653 -1.41 -3.72 21.14
N ARG A 654 -0.65 -3.43 22.20
CA ARG A 654 -1.12 -2.79 23.44
C ARG A 654 -1.07 -1.27 23.30
N ILE A 655 -1.94 -0.72 22.45
CA ILE A 655 -1.90 0.68 21.99
C ILE A 655 -2.26 1.65 23.13
N GLU A 656 -3.27 1.32 23.93
CA GLU A 656 -3.76 2.14 25.03
C GLU A 656 -2.72 2.22 26.17
N GLU A 657 -2.07 1.10 26.51
CA GLU A 657 -0.97 1.10 27.48
C GLU A 657 0.26 1.86 26.96
N ALA A 658 0.56 1.76 25.66
CA ALA A 658 1.62 2.54 25.04
C ALA A 658 1.35 4.05 25.19
N GLU A 659 0.13 4.51 24.87
CA GLU A 659 -0.23 5.92 25.01
C GLU A 659 -0.11 6.41 26.45
N ALA A 660 -0.58 5.62 27.43
CA ALA A 660 -0.48 5.96 28.85
C ALA A 660 0.98 6.10 29.31
N LEU A 661 1.89 5.26 28.81
CA LEU A 661 3.32 5.36 29.09
C LEU A 661 3.96 6.60 28.45
N LEU A 662 3.55 6.96 27.22
CA LEU A 662 4.04 8.17 26.56
C LEU A 662 3.61 9.45 27.29
N ARG A 663 2.37 9.48 27.80
CA ARG A 663 1.89 10.59 28.65
C ARG A 663 2.75 10.75 29.91
N LYS A 664 3.07 9.64 30.59
CA LYS A 664 3.99 9.65 31.76
C LYS A 664 5.41 10.11 31.40
N ALA A 665 5.92 9.69 30.25
CA ALA A 665 7.25 10.12 29.80
C ALA A 665 7.29 11.63 29.50
N LEU A 666 6.24 12.18 28.88
CA LEU A 666 6.12 13.62 28.60
C LEU A 666 5.84 14.46 29.84
N GLU A 667 5.17 13.88 30.83
CA GLU A 667 5.06 14.41 32.18
C GLU A 667 6.47 14.62 32.79
N LEU A 668 7.36 13.63 32.68
CA LEU A 668 8.74 13.71 33.15
C LEU A 668 9.64 14.63 32.31
N ARG A 669 9.45 14.63 30.98
CA ARG A 669 10.27 15.37 30.01
C ARG A 669 9.44 15.83 28.81
N ALA A 670 8.85 17.02 28.93
CA ALA A 670 7.89 17.55 27.96
C ALA A 670 8.44 17.86 26.55
N ASP A 671 9.75 18.08 26.40
CA ASP A 671 10.42 18.39 25.12
C ASP A 671 11.11 17.16 24.50
N TYR A 672 10.82 15.95 24.98
CA TYR A 672 11.48 14.74 24.48
C TYR A 672 10.92 14.28 23.12
N ALA A 673 11.61 14.64 22.04
CA ALA A 673 11.18 14.38 20.66
C ALA A 673 10.77 12.91 20.37
N PRO A 674 11.49 11.88 20.86
CA PRO A 674 11.11 10.47 20.64
C PRO A 674 9.74 10.07 21.22
N ALA A 675 9.23 10.75 22.25
CA ALA A 675 7.87 10.52 22.73
C ALA A 675 6.82 10.93 21.69
N TYR A 676 7.03 12.07 21.03
CA TYR A 676 6.18 12.54 19.94
C TYR A 676 6.27 11.64 18.70
N GLN A 677 7.45 11.09 18.38
CA GLN A 677 7.61 10.07 17.33
C GLN A 677 6.80 8.79 17.61
N ALA A 678 6.69 8.38 18.88
CA ALA A 678 5.88 7.23 19.27
C ALA A 678 4.38 7.56 19.23
N LEU A 679 3.97 8.76 19.67
CA LEU A 679 2.59 9.22 19.56
C LEU A 679 2.12 9.33 18.11
N SER A 680 2.97 9.79 17.19
CA SER A 680 2.60 9.88 15.77
C SER A 680 2.31 8.51 15.16
N GLN A 681 2.97 7.45 15.63
CA GLN A 681 2.67 6.07 15.20
C GLN A 681 1.31 5.60 15.73
N ILE A 682 0.93 6.02 16.95
CA ILE A 682 -0.41 5.76 17.50
C ILE A 682 -1.48 6.49 16.67
N HIS A 683 -1.26 7.77 16.33
CA HIS A 683 -2.15 8.49 15.40
C HIS A 683 -2.21 7.80 14.03
N THR A 684 -1.07 7.29 13.54
CA THR A 684 -1.01 6.58 12.25
C THR A 684 -1.86 5.31 12.23
N ILE A 685 -1.75 4.43 13.24
CA ILE A 685 -2.55 3.19 13.28
C ILE A 685 -4.06 3.48 13.48
N ARG A 686 -4.40 4.64 14.03
CA ARG A 686 -5.79 5.13 14.16
C ARG A 686 -6.33 5.78 12.87
N GLY A 687 -5.51 5.94 11.83
CA GLY A 687 -5.88 6.63 10.60
C GLY A 687 -5.87 8.16 10.71
N GLU A 688 -5.37 8.71 11.82
CA GLU A 688 -5.32 10.15 12.13
C GLU A 688 -4.07 10.79 11.51
N TYR A 689 -3.87 10.63 10.20
CA TYR A 689 -2.61 10.96 9.52
C TYR A 689 -2.23 12.45 9.62
N GLN A 690 -3.21 13.36 9.66
CA GLN A 690 -2.94 14.80 9.82
C GLN A 690 -2.44 15.13 11.23
N GLU A 691 -2.99 14.49 12.26
CA GLU A 691 -2.49 14.65 13.64
C GLU A 691 -1.11 14.00 13.81
N ALA A 692 -0.87 12.85 13.16
CA ALA A 692 0.46 12.25 13.09
C ALA A 692 1.49 13.20 12.45
N LYS A 693 1.12 13.89 11.36
CA LYS A 693 1.98 14.86 10.66
C LYS A 693 2.32 16.04 11.58
N LYS A 694 1.31 16.67 12.19
CA LYS A 694 1.49 17.77 13.15
C LYS A 694 2.40 17.36 14.31
N THR A 695 2.19 16.16 14.84
CA THR A 695 2.99 15.60 15.94
C THR A 695 4.46 15.44 15.54
N LEU A 696 4.73 14.97 14.33
CA LEU A 696 6.10 14.85 13.82
C LEU A 696 6.74 16.21 13.47
N GLU A 697 5.95 17.20 13.04
CA GLU A 697 6.46 18.56 12.80
C GLU A 697 6.93 19.19 14.11
N LEU A 698 6.22 18.95 15.21
CA LEU A 698 6.67 19.33 16.55
C LEU A 698 7.94 18.55 16.96
N ALA A 699 7.98 17.24 16.73
CA ALA A 699 9.16 16.43 17.01
C ALA A 699 10.41 16.92 16.25
N GLU A 700 10.25 17.39 15.01
CA GLU A 700 11.33 17.96 14.20
C GLU A 700 11.82 19.31 14.74
N VAL A 701 10.94 20.13 15.34
CA VAL A 701 11.38 21.36 16.01
C VAL A 701 12.13 21.04 17.31
N LEU A 702 11.69 20.03 18.06
CA LEU A 702 12.30 19.59 19.32
C LEU A 702 13.62 18.85 19.12
N GLY A 703 13.74 18.07 18.04
CA GLY A 703 14.93 17.30 17.68
C GLY A 703 15.30 17.44 16.21
N PRO A 704 15.86 18.59 15.78
CA PRO A 704 16.07 18.88 14.36
C PRO A 704 17.00 17.90 13.63
N GLY A 705 16.49 17.34 12.54
CA GLY A 705 17.18 16.41 11.66
C GLY A 705 17.52 15.08 12.34
N ASP A 706 16.71 14.65 13.30
CA ASP A 706 16.73 13.27 13.77
C ASP A 706 16.28 12.32 12.64
N PRO A 707 17.08 11.29 12.29
CA PRO A 707 16.77 10.43 11.16
C PRO A 707 15.48 9.62 11.34
N MET A 708 15.05 9.35 12.58
CA MET A 708 13.79 8.65 12.84
C MET A 708 12.59 9.56 12.60
N THR A 709 12.64 10.83 13.01
CA THR A 709 11.60 11.82 12.70
C THR A 709 11.42 11.96 11.19
N THR A 710 12.52 12.11 10.45
CA THR A 710 12.48 12.28 8.99
C THR A 710 11.81 11.08 8.30
N ALA A 711 12.24 9.86 8.64
CA ALA A 711 11.70 8.64 8.04
C ALA A 711 10.20 8.44 8.38
N LEU A 712 9.78 8.76 9.61
CA LEU A 712 8.37 8.70 10.01
C LEU A 712 7.54 9.77 9.29
N MET A 713 8.09 10.98 9.10
CA MET A 713 7.41 12.08 8.41
C MET A 713 7.11 11.72 6.96
N ASP A 714 8.10 11.22 6.22
CA ASP A 714 7.92 10.83 4.82
C ASP A 714 6.77 9.81 4.65
N ARG A 715 6.72 8.82 5.55
CA ARG A 715 5.64 7.82 5.59
C ARG A 715 4.29 8.45 5.90
N VAL A 716 4.21 9.25 6.96
CA VAL A 716 2.95 9.85 7.41
C VAL A 716 2.40 10.81 6.36
N VAL A 717 3.26 11.57 5.68
CA VAL A 717 2.87 12.41 4.53
C VAL A 717 2.32 11.55 3.41
N ALA A 718 2.96 10.42 3.06
CA ALA A 718 2.44 9.52 2.04
C ALA A 718 1.07 8.91 2.40
N LEU A 719 0.87 8.54 3.67
CA LEU A 719 -0.43 8.05 4.16
C LEU A 719 -1.51 9.13 4.14
N ALA A 720 -1.16 10.37 4.52
CA ALA A 720 -2.06 11.50 4.48
C ALA A 720 -2.48 11.90 3.06
N GLU A 721 -1.58 11.77 2.08
CA GLU A 721 -1.86 12.00 0.66
C GLU A 721 -2.69 10.87 0.03
N GLY A 722 -2.50 9.64 0.49
CA GLY A 722 -3.11 8.45 -0.09
C GLY A 722 -2.53 8.06 -1.46
N PRO A 723 -3.12 7.07 -2.13
CA PRO A 723 -2.74 6.67 -3.48
C PRO A 723 -2.84 7.82 -4.48
N ALA A 724 -1.94 7.79 -5.46
CA ALA A 724 -1.82 8.76 -6.55
C ALA A 724 -2.91 8.61 -7.64
N TRP A 725 -4.15 8.27 -7.27
CA TRP A 725 -5.23 8.01 -8.21
C TRP A 725 -5.78 9.27 -8.86
N ALA A 726 -5.98 9.20 -10.17
CA ALA A 726 -6.48 10.30 -10.97
C ALA A 726 -8.00 10.44 -10.87
N ASP A 727 -8.70 9.31 -10.77
CA ASP A 727 -10.13 9.18 -10.53
C ASP A 727 -10.25 8.19 -9.36
N ARG A 728 -11.10 8.49 -8.37
CA ARG A 728 -11.27 7.66 -7.17
C ARG A 728 -12.73 7.62 -6.74
N LYS A 729 -13.18 6.48 -6.23
CA LYS A 729 -14.48 6.36 -5.55
C LYS A 729 -14.25 5.82 -4.15
N ARG A 730 -14.88 6.47 -3.17
CA ARG A 730 -14.97 5.99 -1.79
C ARG A 730 -16.28 5.25 -1.61
N ALA A 731 -16.22 4.05 -1.07
CA ALA A 731 -17.37 3.28 -0.59
C ALA A 731 -17.18 2.99 0.90
N THR A 732 -18.21 3.18 1.71
CA THR A 732 -18.11 3.03 3.17
C THR A 732 -19.27 2.19 3.69
N THR A 733 -18.95 1.23 4.55
CA THR A 733 -19.92 0.35 5.22
C THR A 733 -19.72 0.41 6.74
N THR A 734 -20.31 -0.55 7.47
CA THR A 734 -20.13 -0.69 8.91
C THR A 734 -18.67 -1.00 9.25
N HIS A 735 -18.02 -1.90 8.52
CA HIS A 735 -16.68 -2.39 8.86
C HIS A 735 -15.56 -1.85 7.96
N TYR A 736 -15.87 -1.22 6.83
CA TYR A 736 -14.87 -0.84 5.84
C TYR A 736 -15.02 0.61 5.36
N VAL A 737 -13.89 1.28 5.16
CA VAL A 737 -13.75 2.47 4.31
C VAL A 737 -12.85 2.06 3.16
N LEU A 738 -13.45 1.88 1.98
CA LEU A 738 -12.76 1.48 0.77
C LEU A 738 -12.58 2.66 -0.17
N ASP A 739 -11.36 2.89 -0.63
CA ASP A 739 -11.06 3.78 -1.75
C ASP A 739 -10.46 2.95 -2.91
N THR A 740 -10.84 3.26 -4.16
CA THR A 740 -10.29 2.61 -5.37
C THR A 740 -10.31 3.53 -6.59
N ASP A 741 -9.37 3.34 -7.52
CA ASP A 741 -9.40 3.92 -8.88
C ASP A 741 -10.24 3.14 -9.87
N MET A 742 -10.70 1.94 -9.51
CA MET A 742 -11.71 1.18 -10.24
C MET A 742 -13.12 1.65 -9.87
N VAL A 743 -13.42 2.91 -10.19
CA VAL A 743 -14.60 3.64 -9.66
C VAL A 743 -15.93 2.92 -9.87
N ASP A 744 -16.09 2.16 -10.96
CA ASP A 744 -17.32 1.44 -11.26
C ASP A 744 -17.54 0.19 -10.38
N TYR A 745 -16.50 -0.29 -9.70
CA TYR A 745 -16.50 -1.52 -8.91
C TYR A 745 -16.49 -1.29 -7.39
N ALA A 746 -16.35 -0.05 -6.91
CA ALA A 746 -16.18 0.25 -5.49
C ALA A 746 -17.30 -0.32 -4.59
N ASP A 747 -18.56 -0.21 -5.04
CA ASP A 747 -19.71 -0.70 -4.28
C ASP A 747 -19.74 -2.24 -4.22
N ARG A 748 -19.32 -2.90 -5.32
CA ARG A 748 -19.21 -4.36 -5.36
C ARG A 748 -18.11 -4.83 -4.42
N PHE A 749 -16.93 -4.21 -4.44
CA PHE A 749 -15.83 -4.59 -3.57
C PHE A 749 -16.18 -4.46 -2.09
N VAL A 750 -16.81 -3.36 -1.69
CA VAL A 750 -17.18 -3.17 -0.28
C VAL A 750 -18.28 -4.14 0.15
N THR A 751 -19.26 -4.43 -0.71
CA THR A 751 -20.26 -5.48 -0.46
C THR A 751 -19.60 -6.85 -0.28
N GLN A 752 -18.64 -7.20 -1.11
CA GLN A 752 -17.91 -8.47 -1.01
C GLN A 752 -17.08 -8.58 0.27
N LEU A 753 -16.44 -7.48 0.70
CA LEU A 753 -15.72 -7.43 1.97
C LEU A 753 -16.65 -7.65 3.17
N GLU A 754 -17.86 -7.06 3.15
CA GLU A 754 -18.88 -7.34 4.17
C GLU A 754 -19.38 -8.80 4.12
N SER A 755 -19.57 -9.35 2.92
CA SER A 755 -19.98 -10.75 2.75
C SER A 755 -18.94 -11.74 3.25
N ILE A 756 -17.66 -11.54 2.92
CA ILE A 756 -16.59 -12.43 3.36
C ILE A 756 -16.32 -12.29 4.86
N ARG A 757 -16.51 -11.10 5.45
CA ARG A 757 -16.44 -10.93 6.90
C ARG A 757 -17.42 -11.84 7.64
N LYS A 758 -18.66 -11.96 7.15
CA LYS A 758 -19.64 -12.92 7.68
C LYS A 758 -19.16 -14.36 7.57
N ALA A 759 -18.39 -14.69 6.54
CA ALA A 759 -17.77 -16.00 6.39
C ALA A 759 -16.72 -16.26 7.49
N TYR A 760 -15.87 -15.27 7.81
CA TYR A 760 -14.90 -15.39 8.90
C TYR A 760 -15.58 -15.63 10.24
N GLU A 761 -16.59 -14.81 10.55
CA GLU A 761 -17.35 -14.88 11.80
C GLU A 761 -18.11 -16.21 11.93
N ARG A 762 -18.68 -16.72 10.83
CA ARG A 762 -19.34 -18.03 10.79
C ARG A 762 -18.35 -19.19 10.93
N ALA A 763 -17.19 -19.09 10.29
CA ALA A 763 -16.17 -20.14 10.31
C ALA A 763 -15.51 -20.25 11.69
N TYR A 764 -15.30 -19.12 12.37
CA TYR A 764 -14.51 -19.04 13.60
C TYR A 764 -15.22 -18.25 14.71
N PRO A 765 -16.41 -18.69 15.16
CA PRO A 765 -17.20 -17.95 16.15
C PRO A 765 -16.49 -17.79 17.50
N ALA A 766 -15.57 -18.69 17.85
CA ALA A 766 -14.78 -18.63 19.09
C ALA A 766 -13.79 -17.45 19.13
N LEU A 767 -13.50 -16.84 17.99
CA LEU A 767 -12.56 -15.72 17.88
C LEU A 767 -13.24 -14.35 18.01
N ILE A 768 -14.58 -14.30 17.89
CA ILE A 768 -15.34 -13.06 17.99
C ILE A 768 -15.23 -12.51 19.43
N ASP A 769 -14.81 -11.27 19.54
CA ASP A 769 -14.86 -10.51 20.79
C ASP A 769 -16.03 -9.51 20.72
N PRO A 770 -17.14 -9.76 21.44
CA PRO A 770 -18.32 -8.89 21.38
C PRO A 770 -18.06 -7.49 21.96
N ASP A 771 -16.99 -7.32 22.75
CA ASP A 771 -16.61 -6.06 23.37
C ASP A 771 -15.52 -5.31 22.57
N ALA A 772 -15.06 -5.87 21.43
CA ALA A 772 -14.07 -5.22 20.60
C ALA A 772 -14.62 -3.90 20.02
N PRO A 773 -13.83 -2.80 20.07
CA PRO A 773 -14.27 -1.52 19.53
C PRO A 773 -14.51 -1.61 18.02
N GLU A 774 -15.69 -1.20 17.57
CA GLU A 774 -16.00 -1.08 16.15
C GLU A 774 -15.09 -0.02 15.49
N ARG A 775 -14.10 -0.49 14.73
CA ARG A 775 -13.22 0.35 13.92
C ARG A 775 -13.34 -0.06 12.45
N LYS A 776 -13.59 0.92 11.58
CA LYS A 776 -13.62 0.69 10.13
C LYS A 776 -12.21 0.44 9.62
N ALA A 777 -12.03 -0.64 8.88
CA ALA A 777 -10.77 -0.94 8.22
C ALA A 777 -10.60 -0.06 6.98
N SER A 778 -9.42 0.54 6.82
CA SER A 778 -9.06 1.25 5.60
C SER A 778 -8.66 0.24 4.53
N VAL A 779 -9.31 0.27 3.37
CA VAL A 779 -9.03 -0.64 2.25
C VAL A 779 -8.70 0.18 1.00
N LEU A 780 -7.59 -0.16 0.34
CA LEU A 780 -7.16 0.45 -0.90
C LEU A 780 -7.03 -0.63 -1.98
N ILE A 781 -7.88 -0.57 -3.00
CA ILE A 781 -7.83 -1.48 -4.15
C ILE A 781 -7.35 -0.71 -5.38
N PHE A 782 -6.20 -1.09 -5.90
CA PHE A 782 -5.57 -0.48 -7.06
C PHE A 782 -5.93 -1.24 -8.35
N GLY A 783 -6.34 -0.56 -9.41
CA GLY A 783 -6.57 -1.15 -10.73
C GLY A 783 -5.28 -1.46 -11.51
N ALA A 784 -4.12 -1.12 -10.94
CA ALA A 784 -2.81 -1.39 -11.52
C ALA A 784 -1.79 -1.76 -10.45
N ALA A 785 -0.98 -2.81 -10.70
CA ALA A 785 0.01 -3.29 -9.73
C ALA A 785 1.05 -2.22 -9.38
N GLU A 786 1.49 -1.41 -10.35
CA GLU A 786 2.48 -0.36 -10.06
C GLU A 786 1.96 0.68 -9.07
N GLY A 787 0.69 1.07 -9.16
CA GLY A 787 0.11 2.03 -8.20
C GLY A 787 0.22 1.50 -6.77
N TYR A 788 -0.06 0.20 -6.60
CA TYR A 788 0.11 -0.51 -5.34
C TYR A 788 1.59 -0.58 -4.90
N TYR A 789 2.52 -0.88 -5.81
CA TYR A 789 3.95 -0.95 -5.50
C TYR A 789 4.52 0.41 -5.07
N GLN A 790 4.16 1.47 -5.77
CA GLN A 790 4.56 2.85 -5.45
C GLN A 790 4.06 3.28 -4.08
N TYR A 791 2.78 3.02 -3.81
CA TYR A 791 2.19 3.38 -2.53
C TYR A 791 2.79 2.55 -1.39
N SER A 792 3.02 1.25 -1.60
CA SER A 792 3.67 0.37 -0.63
C SER A 792 5.09 0.83 -0.32
N GLU A 793 5.88 1.24 -1.32
CA GLU A 793 7.25 1.73 -1.13
C GLU A 793 7.28 2.98 -0.26
N ARG A 794 6.38 3.94 -0.52
CA ARG A 794 6.29 5.20 0.23
C ARG A 794 5.79 5.01 1.67
N THR A 795 4.95 4.00 1.91
CA THR A 795 4.30 3.80 3.22
C THR A 795 5.00 2.75 4.08
N SER A 796 5.70 1.78 3.49
CA SER A 796 6.35 0.68 4.21
C SER A 796 7.87 0.65 4.04
N GLY A 797 8.40 1.23 2.96
CA GLY A 797 9.81 1.09 2.57
C GLY A 797 10.10 -0.16 1.72
N ASP A 798 9.08 -0.97 1.43
CA ASP A 798 9.12 -2.12 0.52
C ASP A 798 8.08 -1.92 -0.59
N ARG A 799 8.43 -2.25 -1.83
CA ARG A 799 7.50 -2.21 -2.96
C ARG A 799 6.45 -3.32 -2.90
N ALA A 800 6.65 -4.35 -2.08
CA ALA A 800 5.75 -5.49 -1.92
C ALA A 800 5.44 -6.22 -3.25
N GLU A 801 6.42 -6.29 -4.17
CA GLU A 801 6.22 -6.85 -5.51
C GLU A 801 5.95 -8.36 -5.53
N ASN A 802 6.33 -9.05 -4.46
CA ASN A 802 6.16 -10.49 -4.32
C ASN A 802 4.79 -10.87 -3.75
N THR A 803 3.91 -9.90 -3.52
CA THR A 803 2.55 -10.13 -3.02
C THR A 803 1.52 -9.52 -3.98
N LEU A 804 0.31 -10.07 -3.98
CA LEU A 804 -0.83 -9.55 -4.75
C LEU A 804 -1.69 -8.57 -3.95
N GLY A 805 -1.30 -8.37 -2.69
CA GLY A 805 -1.90 -7.54 -1.67
C GLY A 805 -1.20 -7.82 -0.35
N HIS A 806 -1.45 -6.99 0.65
CA HIS A 806 -1.10 -7.27 2.03
C HIS A 806 -1.94 -6.43 2.98
N PHE A 807 -2.24 -6.99 4.15
CA PHE A 807 -2.60 -6.19 5.31
C PHE A 807 -1.35 -5.64 6.01
N SER A 808 -1.35 -4.36 6.37
CA SER A 808 -0.26 -3.69 7.10
C SER A 808 -0.68 -3.37 8.53
N PRO A 809 -0.26 -4.18 9.54
CA PRO A 809 -0.57 -3.91 10.95
C PRO A 809 -0.08 -2.54 11.44
N MET A 810 1.00 -2.04 10.85
CA MET A 810 1.60 -0.75 11.22
C MET A 810 0.74 0.45 10.81
N THR A 811 0.00 0.34 9.69
CA THR A 811 -0.81 1.44 9.14
C THR A 811 -2.30 1.21 9.29
N GLY A 812 -2.71 -0.03 9.63
CA GLY A 812 -4.11 -0.46 9.66
C GLY A 812 -4.74 -0.61 8.27
N GLN A 813 -3.97 -0.46 7.18
CA GLN A 813 -4.49 -0.50 5.82
C GLN A 813 -4.41 -1.91 5.22
N LEU A 814 -5.48 -2.31 4.53
CA LEU A 814 -5.51 -3.44 3.61
C LEU A 814 -5.25 -2.93 2.20
N LEU A 815 -4.11 -3.33 1.61
CA LEU A 815 -3.67 -2.89 0.29
C LEU A 815 -3.77 -4.06 -0.70
N LEU A 816 -4.43 -3.86 -1.83
CA LEU A 816 -4.73 -4.90 -2.81
C LEU A 816 -4.59 -4.34 -4.23
N PHE A 817 -4.26 -5.14 -5.23
CA PHE A 817 -4.41 -4.71 -6.62
C PHE A 817 -5.07 -5.75 -7.51
N LEU A 818 -5.84 -5.30 -8.49
CA LEU A 818 -6.56 -6.13 -9.45
C LEU A 818 -6.26 -5.61 -10.87
N GLU A 819 -5.37 -6.30 -11.60
CA GLU A 819 -5.04 -5.96 -12.98
C GLU A 819 -5.90 -6.69 -14.02
N GLU A 820 -6.50 -7.81 -13.63
CA GLU A 820 -7.30 -8.67 -14.50
C GLU A 820 -8.79 -8.36 -14.33
N ASP A 821 -9.63 -9.02 -15.13
CA ASP A 821 -11.08 -8.88 -15.06
C ASP A 821 -11.52 -9.02 -13.58
N PRO A 822 -12.22 -8.03 -12.98
CA PRO A 822 -12.75 -8.16 -11.64
C PRO A 822 -13.70 -9.36 -11.50
N ASP A 823 -14.14 -9.98 -12.59
CA ASP A 823 -14.86 -11.26 -12.59
C ASP A 823 -13.95 -12.52 -12.53
N ASP A 824 -12.61 -12.38 -12.53
CA ASP A 824 -11.69 -13.49 -12.28
C ASP A 824 -11.64 -13.85 -10.79
N TRP A 825 -12.09 -15.05 -10.45
CA TRP A 825 -12.07 -15.58 -9.09
C TRP A 825 -10.69 -15.64 -8.43
N ASN A 826 -9.60 -15.72 -9.19
CA ASN A 826 -8.25 -15.72 -8.62
C ASN A 826 -7.93 -14.42 -7.88
N SER A 827 -8.46 -13.31 -8.37
CA SER A 827 -8.34 -11.98 -7.75
C SER A 827 -9.02 -11.92 -6.39
N TYR A 828 -10.18 -12.59 -6.24
CA TYR A 828 -10.93 -12.61 -4.98
C TYR A 828 -10.27 -13.44 -3.88
N HIS A 829 -9.55 -14.51 -4.24
CA HIS A 829 -8.81 -15.32 -3.26
C HIS A 829 -7.89 -14.43 -2.40
N VAL A 830 -7.14 -13.54 -3.04
CA VAL A 830 -6.20 -12.63 -2.36
C VAL A 830 -6.94 -11.65 -1.46
N ILE A 831 -8.04 -11.07 -1.93
CA ILE A 831 -8.86 -10.12 -1.14
C ILE A 831 -9.35 -10.80 0.14
N PHE A 832 -9.82 -12.04 0.04
CA PHE A 832 -10.35 -12.80 1.17
C PHE A 832 -9.25 -13.28 2.11
N HIS A 833 -8.11 -13.69 1.56
CA HIS A 833 -6.92 -14.07 2.33
C HIS A 833 -6.45 -12.89 3.20
N GLU A 834 -6.17 -11.74 2.58
CA GLU A 834 -5.68 -10.56 3.29
C GLU A 834 -6.76 -9.91 4.18
N GLY A 835 -8.02 -9.97 3.75
CA GLY A 835 -9.16 -9.53 4.55
C GLY A 835 -9.31 -10.31 5.86
N MET A 836 -8.93 -11.59 5.89
CA MET A 836 -8.90 -12.38 7.11
C MET A 836 -7.83 -11.88 8.08
N HIS A 837 -6.61 -11.59 7.60
CA HIS A 837 -5.55 -11.03 8.45
C HIS A 837 -5.95 -9.67 9.04
N GLN A 838 -6.57 -8.82 8.22
CA GLN A 838 -7.14 -7.55 8.67
C GLN A 838 -8.19 -7.78 9.77
N TRP A 839 -9.14 -8.70 9.54
CA TRP A 839 -10.20 -9.02 10.50
C TRP A 839 -9.61 -9.51 11.84
N VAL A 840 -8.67 -10.47 11.80
CA VAL A 840 -7.96 -10.97 12.99
C VAL A 840 -7.31 -9.83 13.76
N HIS A 841 -6.57 -8.97 13.06
CA HIS A 841 -5.90 -7.83 13.68
C HIS A 841 -6.88 -6.83 14.30
N SER A 842 -7.98 -6.51 13.62
CA SER A 842 -8.99 -5.56 14.11
C SER A 842 -9.69 -6.02 15.39
N ASN A 843 -9.74 -7.33 15.63
CA ASN A 843 -10.28 -7.92 16.85
C ASN A 843 -9.22 -8.06 17.97
N GLY A 844 -8.01 -7.50 17.79
CA GLY A 844 -6.92 -7.61 18.76
C GLY A 844 -6.40 -9.05 18.93
N LEU A 845 -6.71 -9.93 17.97
CA LEU A 845 -6.35 -11.35 18.03
C LEU A 845 -4.92 -11.53 17.54
N ALA A 846 -4.20 -12.46 18.16
CA ALA A 846 -3.08 -13.11 17.47
C ALA A 846 -3.38 -14.59 17.38
N LEU A 847 -2.93 -15.20 16.29
CA LEU A 847 -3.11 -16.62 16.02
C LEU A 847 -1.74 -17.30 15.84
N PRO A 848 -1.63 -18.60 16.14
CA PRO A 848 -0.48 -19.40 15.73
C PRO A 848 -0.25 -19.26 14.22
N PHE A 849 1.00 -19.09 13.80
CA PHE A 849 1.31 -18.72 12.42
C PHE A 849 0.76 -19.73 11.39
N TRP A 850 0.91 -21.03 11.64
CA TRP A 850 0.36 -22.08 10.76
C TRP A 850 -1.17 -21.98 10.62
N ALA A 851 -1.87 -21.66 11.71
CA ALA A 851 -3.32 -21.55 11.72
C ALA A 851 -3.74 -20.26 11.02
N ASN A 852 -3.08 -19.14 11.30
CA ASN A 852 -3.33 -17.85 10.64
C ASN A 852 -3.28 -17.97 9.11
N GLU A 853 -2.17 -18.48 8.56
CA GLU A 853 -2.00 -18.62 7.11
C GLU A 853 -2.92 -19.71 6.53
N GLY A 854 -3.07 -20.85 7.22
CA GLY A 854 -3.92 -21.95 6.75
C GLY A 854 -5.41 -21.58 6.72
N MET A 855 -5.88 -20.80 7.70
CA MET A 855 -7.23 -20.25 7.75
C MET A 855 -7.44 -19.21 6.65
N ALA A 856 -6.48 -18.32 6.42
CA ALA A 856 -6.53 -17.33 5.35
C ALA A 856 -6.62 -17.97 3.96
N GLU A 857 -5.82 -19.01 3.67
CA GLU A 857 -5.92 -19.81 2.44
C GLU A 857 -7.27 -20.53 2.30
N TYR A 858 -7.80 -21.05 3.41
CA TYR A 858 -9.09 -21.74 3.41
C TYR A 858 -10.25 -20.81 3.07
N VAL A 859 -10.32 -19.63 3.71
CA VAL A 859 -11.36 -18.63 3.41
C VAL A 859 -11.11 -17.94 2.07
N GLY A 860 -9.87 -17.90 1.58
CA GLY A 860 -9.52 -17.53 0.20
C GLY A 860 -10.26 -18.36 -0.84
N GLY A 861 -10.50 -19.65 -0.55
CA GLY A 861 -11.32 -20.54 -1.37
C GLY A 861 -12.83 -20.27 -1.34
N THR A 862 -13.31 -19.18 -0.74
CA THR A 862 -14.75 -18.86 -0.70
C THR A 862 -15.25 -18.43 -2.09
N ARG A 863 -16.48 -18.82 -2.43
CA ARG A 863 -17.21 -18.35 -3.62
C ARG A 863 -18.45 -17.60 -3.20
N LEU A 864 -18.66 -16.44 -3.79
CA LEU A 864 -19.83 -15.61 -3.58
C LEU A 864 -20.81 -15.73 -4.76
N SER A 865 -22.03 -15.23 -4.58
CA SER A 865 -22.99 -14.99 -5.69
C SER A 865 -22.42 -13.97 -6.68
N GLU A 866 -23.00 -13.89 -7.88
CA GLU A 866 -22.54 -13.00 -8.96
C GLU A 866 -22.47 -11.52 -8.52
N ASP A 867 -23.46 -11.09 -7.74
CA ASP A 867 -23.56 -9.75 -7.14
C ASP A 867 -22.70 -9.57 -5.87
N GLY A 868 -22.04 -10.63 -5.40
CA GLY A 868 -21.17 -10.62 -4.23
C GLY A 868 -21.89 -10.57 -2.88
N SER A 869 -23.22 -10.69 -2.83
CA SER A 869 -24.02 -10.49 -1.62
C SER A 869 -24.17 -11.76 -0.75
N GLU A 870 -24.00 -12.95 -1.32
CA GLU A 870 -24.21 -14.23 -0.62
C GLU A 870 -23.01 -15.19 -0.76
N ILE A 871 -22.78 -16.02 0.25
CA ILE A 871 -21.76 -17.09 0.21
C ILE A 871 -22.39 -18.34 -0.44
N VAL A 872 -21.82 -18.77 -1.56
CA VAL A 872 -22.27 -19.95 -2.32
C VAL A 872 -21.50 -21.20 -1.90
N GLN A 873 -20.18 -21.08 -1.68
CA GLN A 873 -19.33 -22.21 -1.29
C GLN A 873 -18.16 -21.72 -0.43
N MET A 874 -17.72 -22.56 0.51
CA MET A 874 -16.47 -22.37 1.27
C MET A 874 -15.43 -23.41 0.85
N GLY A 875 -14.14 -23.05 0.92
CA GLY A 875 -13.03 -23.99 0.69
C GLY A 875 -12.92 -24.53 -0.74
N ALA A 876 -13.44 -23.85 -1.75
CA ALA A 876 -13.29 -24.28 -3.14
C ALA A 876 -11.83 -24.19 -3.62
N ILE A 877 -11.39 -25.16 -4.44
CA ILE A 877 -10.03 -25.20 -4.99
C ILE A 877 -9.97 -24.36 -6.27
N ASP A 878 -9.35 -23.17 -6.19
CA ASP A 878 -8.99 -22.34 -7.35
C ASP A 878 -7.58 -22.69 -7.88
N SER A 879 -7.11 -21.90 -8.85
CA SER A 879 -5.77 -22.05 -9.42
C SER A 879 -4.65 -21.84 -8.39
N PHE A 880 -4.83 -20.93 -7.41
CA PHE A 880 -3.86 -20.72 -6.32
C PHE A 880 -3.72 -21.98 -5.47
N LEU A 881 -4.85 -22.52 -5.00
CA LEU A 881 -4.88 -23.71 -4.18
C LEU A 881 -4.43 -24.97 -4.94
N LYS A 882 -4.70 -25.05 -6.25
CA LYS A 882 -4.12 -26.09 -7.11
C LYS A 882 -2.59 -26.02 -7.15
N GLN A 883 -2.00 -24.82 -7.18
CA GLN A 883 -0.55 -24.65 -7.10
C GLN A 883 0.00 -25.00 -5.71
N ARG A 884 -0.74 -24.74 -4.64
CA ARG A 884 -0.42 -25.22 -3.28
C ARG A 884 -0.38 -26.75 -3.27
N LEU A 885 -1.35 -27.45 -3.86
CA LEU A 885 -1.35 -28.91 -3.98
C LEU A 885 -0.14 -29.44 -4.76
N ARG A 886 0.23 -28.83 -5.90
CA ARG A 886 1.46 -29.18 -6.64
C ARG A 886 2.71 -29.04 -5.75
N SER A 887 2.79 -27.96 -4.96
CA SER A 887 3.90 -27.73 -4.03
C SER A 887 3.96 -28.80 -2.94
N LEU A 888 2.82 -29.14 -2.32
CA LEU A 888 2.74 -30.19 -1.30
C LEU A 888 3.11 -31.57 -1.84
N THR A 889 2.55 -31.95 -2.99
CA THR A 889 2.73 -33.28 -3.59
C THR A 889 4.15 -33.50 -4.12
N SER A 890 4.74 -32.48 -4.76
CA SER A 890 6.14 -32.50 -5.21
C SER A 890 7.14 -32.61 -4.05
N GLY A 891 6.80 -32.01 -2.90
CA GLY A 891 7.61 -32.01 -1.69
C GLY A 891 7.16 -33.00 -0.63
N TRP A 892 6.31 -33.99 -0.95
CA TRP A 892 5.59 -34.83 0.01
C TRP A 892 6.47 -35.45 1.12
N SER A 893 7.69 -35.88 0.77
CA SER A 893 8.66 -36.47 1.70
C SER A 893 9.28 -35.48 2.69
N GLN A 894 9.16 -34.17 2.44
CA GLN A 894 9.67 -33.09 3.27
C GLN A 894 8.60 -32.49 4.21
N ARG A 895 7.36 -33.00 4.17
CA ARG A 895 6.27 -32.54 5.03
C ARG A 895 6.61 -32.71 6.51
N LEU A 896 6.15 -31.78 7.33
CA LEU A 896 6.35 -31.82 8.77
C LEU A 896 5.28 -32.69 9.44
N THR A 897 5.53 -33.17 10.65
CA THR A 897 4.46 -33.75 11.47
C THR A 897 3.53 -32.62 11.96
N TRP A 898 2.28 -32.95 12.31
CA TRP A 898 1.32 -32.00 12.90
C TRP A 898 1.94 -31.20 14.04
N ARG A 899 2.53 -31.90 15.03
CA ARG A 899 3.25 -31.26 16.14
C ARG A 899 4.33 -30.28 15.69
N LYS A 900 5.16 -30.63 14.70
CA LYS A 900 6.28 -29.78 14.27
C LYS A 900 5.80 -28.52 13.57
N ILE A 901 4.82 -28.61 12.66
CA ILE A 901 4.33 -27.43 11.94
C ILE A 901 3.55 -26.50 12.88
N MET A 902 2.79 -27.06 13.82
CA MET A 902 1.97 -26.30 14.77
C MET A 902 2.78 -25.51 15.81
N SER A 903 4.05 -25.87 16.00
CA SER A 903 4.95 -25.24 16.95
C SER A 903 5.96 -24.28 16.32
N GLN A 904 5.95 -24.08 15.00
CA GLN A 904 6.91 -23.20 14.35
C GLN A 904 6.63 -21.72 14.62
N SER A 905 7.69 -20.96 14.88
CA SER A 905 7.71 -19.51 14.74
C SER A 905 7.56 -19.10 13.25
N PRO A 906 7.19 -17.83 12.95
CA PRO A 906 7.15 -17.34 11.57
C PRO A 906 8.48 -17.54 10.83
N GLN A 907 9.61 -17.30 11.49
CA GLN A 907 10.94 -17.48 10.90
C GLN A 907 11.22 -18.95 10.56
N GLU A 908 10.87 -19.88 11.45
CA GLU A 908 10.99 -21.31 11.19
C GLU A 908 10.02 -21.80 10.11
N PHE A 909 8.85 -21.19 10.00
CA PHE A 909 7.88 -21.48 8.95
C PHE A 909 8.43 -21.03 7.59
N TYR A 910 8.96 -19.80 7.49
CA TYR A 910 9.58 -19.31 6.25
C TYR A 910 10.89 -20.02 5.89
N ALA A 911 11.62 -20.58 6.86
CA ALA A 911 12.86 -21.30 6.59
C ALA A 911 12.62 -22.61 5.82
N GLY A 912 13.38 -22.86 4.75
CA GLY A 912 13.26 -24.07 3.94
C GLY A 912 12.14 -23.96 2.90
N ASN A 913 11.35 -25.01 2.71
CA ASN A 913 10.30 -25.06 1.68
C ASN A 913 8.98 -24.44 2.19
N ALA A 914 8.93 -23.11 2.27
CA ALA A 914 7.74 -22.38 2.71
C ALA A 914 6.48 -22.68 1.85
N PRO A 915 6.53 -22.73 0.50
CA PRO A 915 5.36 -23.07 -0.32
C PRO A 915 4.70 -24.40 0.06
N LEU A 916 5.50 -25.42 0.40
CA LEU A 916 5.01 -26.69 0.91
C LEU A 916 4.33 -26.54 2.27
N LYS A 917 4.88 -25.75 3.20
CA LYS A 917 4.29 -25.58 4.53
C LYS A 917 2.98 -24.79 4.50
N TYR A 918 2.90 -23.77 3.65
CA TYR A 918 1.64 -23.09 3.33
C TYR A 918 0.58 -24.09 2.86
N ALA A 919 0.94 -24.94 1.89
CA ALA A 919 0.03 -25.95 1.37
C ALA A 919 -0.35 -27.01 2.43
N GLN A 920 0.59 -27.42 3.27
CA GLN A 920 0.33 -28.34 4.37
C GLN A 920 -0.63 -27.72 5.39
N ALA A 921 -0.36 -26.49 5.86
CA ALA A 921 -1.21 -25.78 6.81
C ALA A 921 -2.63 -25.58 6.27
N TRP A 922 -2.76 -25.14 5.02
CA TRP A 922 -4.05 -25.02 4.33
C TRP A 922 -4.81 -26.35 4.27
N THR A 923 -4.19 -27.43 3.77
CA THR A 923 -4.88 -28.73 3.66
C THR A 923 -5.27 -29.31 5.04
N MET A 924 -4.50 -29.03 6.09
CA MET A 924 -4.87 -29.37 7.47
C MET A 924 -6.11 -28.59 7.92
N ILE A 925 -6.16 -27.27 7.72
CA ILE A 925 -7.34 -26.47 8.04
C ILE A 925 -8.54 -26.89 7.21
N HIS A 926 -8.37 -27.09 5.91
CA HIS A 926 -9.44 -27.58 5.04
C HIS A 926 -9.98 -28.93 5.52
N PHE A 927 -9.12 -29.85 5.96
CA PHE A 927 -9.54 -31.12 6.54
C PHE A 927 -10.33 -30.94 7.85
N ILE A 928 -9.84 -30.08 8.75
CA ILE A 928 -10.54 -29.75 10.02
C ILE A 928 -11.94 -29.19 9.74
N MET A 929 -12.08 -28.33 8.74
CA MET A 929 -13.31 -27.61 8.46
C MET A 929 -14.33 -28.43 7.66
N GLU A 930 -13.87 -29.23 6.69
CA GLU A 930 -14.75 -29.84 5.65
C GLU A 930 -14.90 -31.37 5.76
N SER A 931 -14.14 -32.05 6.62
CA SER A 931 -14.22 -33.52 6.75
C SER A 931 -15.47 -34.03 7.47
N GLY A 932 -16.20 -33.16 8.18
CA GLY A 932 -17.30 -33.54 9.07
C GLY A 932 -16.85 -34.10 10.42
N ASP A 933 -15.56 -34.07 10.75
CA ASP A 933 -15.03 -34.51 12.04
C ASP A 933 -15.28 -33.43 13.12
N GLU A 934 -16.39 -33.57 13.86
CA GLU A 934 -16.75 -32.62 14.91
C GLU A 934 -15.78 -32.59 16.11
N GLU A 935 -15.15 -33.72 16.44
CA GLU A 935 -14.21 -33.81 17.56
C GLU A 935 -12.92 -33.05 17.24
N LEU A 936 -12.41 -33.24 16.03
CA LEU A 936 -11.25 -32.52 15.54
C LEU A 936 -11.52 -31.00 15.45
N LYS A 937 -12.69 -30.60 14.95
CA LYS A 937 -13.10 -29.18 14.90
C LYS A 937 -13.20 -28.56 16.28
N LYS A 938 -13.86 -29.21 17.24
CA LYS A 938 -13.94 -28.75 18.65
C LYS A 938 -12.55 -28.63 19.29
N THR A 939 -11.65 -29.57 18.98
CA THR A 939 -10.27 -29.54 19.46
C THR A 939 -9.50 -28.35 18.88
N PHE A 940 -9.69 -28.05 17.59
CA PHE A 940 -9.10 -26.87 16.96
C PHE A 940 -9.63 -25.56 17.57
N ASP A 941 -10.93 -25.43 17.80
CA ASP A 941 -11.51 -24.27 18.49
C ASP A 941 -10.94 -24.11 19.90
N SER A 942 -10.73 -25.22 20.62
CA SER A 942 -10.08 -25.23 21.93
C SER A 942 -8.62 -24.75 21.83
N TYR A 943 -7.86 -25.22 20.84
CA TYR A 943 -6.47 -24.80 20.59
C TYR A 943 -6.36 -23.29 20.36
N LEU A 944 -7.24 -22.72 19.54
CA LEU A 944 -7.27 -21.27 19.31
C LEU A 944 -7.62 -20.48 20.58
N ARG A 945 -8.58 -20.98 21.38
CA ARG A 945 -8.98 -20.33 22.64
C ARG A 945 -7.83 -20.32 23.66
N HIS A 946 -7.14 -21.45 23.85
CA HIS A 946 -5.98 -21.52 24.74
C HIS A 946 -4.89 -20.55 24.29
N PHE A 947 -4.66 -20.41 22.99
CA PHE A 947 -3.70 -19.42 22.48
C PHE A 947 -4.12 -17.97 22.78
N LYS A 948 -5.42 -17.66 22.73
CA LYS A 948 -5.97 -16.34 23.11
C LYS A 948 -5.84 -16.06 24.61
N GLU A 949 -6.07 -17.06 25.45
CA GLU A 949 -6.17 -16.92 26.91
C GLU A 949 -4.82 -16.95 27.66
N VAL A 950 -3.77 -17.51 27.04
CA VAL A 950 -2.45 -17.54 27.69
C VAL A 950 -1.92 -16.11 27.86
N ASP A 951 -1.76 -15.73 29.13
CA ASP A 951 -1.15 -14.47 29.51
C ASP A 951 0.29 -14.43 28.99
N ARG A 952 0.54 -13.55 28.01
CA ARG A 952 1.86 -13.35 27.40
C ARG A 952 2.88 -12.77 28.38
N ASP A 953 2.46 -12.35 29.58
CA ASP A 953 3.33 -11.92 30.67
C ASP A 953 3.83 -13.10 31.55
N ASP A 954 3.45 -14.35 31.27
CA ASP A 954 3.92 -15.52 32.03
C ASP A 954 5.41 -15.85 31.71
N LYS A 955 6.25 -15.67 32.73
CA LYS A 955 7.71 -15.82 32.66
C LYS A 955 8.16 -17.25 32.40
N ASP A 956 7.30 -18.23 32.63
CA ASP A 956 7.64 -19.65 32.46
C ASP A 956 7.48 -20.12 31.00
N ALA A 957 6.60 -19.48 30.21
CA ALA A 957 6.46 -19.73 28.76
C ALA A 957 7.71 -19.33 27.96
N ALA A 958 8.52 -18.40 28.47
CA ALA A 958 9.74 -17.91 27.81
C ALA A 958 10.99 -18.79 28.04
N ARG A 959 10.92 -19.87 28.83
CA ARG A 959 12.13 -20.63 29.24
C ARG A 959 12.10 -22.16 29.17
N GLY A 960 11.02 -22.82 28.75
CA GLY A 960 10.94 -24.31 28.84
C GLY A 960 10.58 -25.08 27.56
N GLY A 961 10.03 -24.41 26.55
CA GLY A 961 9.40 -25.00 25.36
C GLY A 961 8.39 -23.99 24.84
N ALA A 962 8.30 -23.80 23.52
CA ALA A 962 7.45 -22.75 22.94
C ALA A 962 6.01 -22.88 23.48
N MET A 963 5.36 -21.79 23.88
CA MET A 963 3.93 -21.74 24.28
C MET A 963 3.01 -22.66 23.44
N LEU A 964 3.28 -22.74 22.13
CA LEU A 964 2.58 -23.60 21.18
C LEU A 964 2.70 -25.11 21.48
N GLU A 965 3.81 -25.56 22.05
CA GLU A 965 4.03 -26.96 22.46
C GLU A 965 3.13 -27.36 23.63
N TYR A 966 2.97 -26.48 24.63
CA TYR A 966 2.05 -26.72 25.75
C TYR A 966 0.61 -26.77 25.26
N ILE A 967 0.21 -25.79 24.45
CA ILE A 967 -1.14 -25.75 23.89
C ILE A 967 -1.41 -26.99 23.02
N TYR A 968 -0.43 -27.45 22.23
CA TYR A 968 -0.55 -28.70 21.47
C TYR A 968 -0.76 -29.91 22.37
N VAL A 969 0.02 -30.04 23.45
CA VAL A 969 -0.10 -31.14 24.41
C VAL A 969 -1.46 -31.15 25.10
N ASP A 970 -1.98 -29.99 25.48
CA ASP A 970 -3.26 -29.88 26.19
C ASP A 970 -4.49 -30.02 25.26
N THR A 971 -4.28 -30.00 23.94
CA THR A 971 -5.37 -30.08 22.95
C THR A 971 -5.17 -31.24 21.97
N PHE A 972 -4.49 -31.03 20.84
CA PHE A 972 -4.35 -32.00 19.77
C PHE A 972 -3.67 -33.30 20.20
N HIS A 973 -2.74 -33.28 21.16
CA HIS A 973 -2.09 -34.50 21.64
C HIS A 973 -3.05 -35.47 22.36
N GLN A 974 -4.23 -35.00 22.76
CA GLN A 974 -5.26 -35.85 23.35
C GLN A 974 -5.99 -36.73 22.31
N LEU A 975 -5.83 -36.45 21.02
CA LEU A 975 -6.39 -37.24 19.92
C LEU A 975 -5.43 -38.36 19.48
N ASP A 976 -5.96 -39.39 18.80
CA ASP A 976 -5.13 -40.34 18.06
C ASP A 976 -4.55 -39.66 16.81
N MET A 977 -3.41 -38.99 17.00
CA MET A 977 -2.75 -38.23 15.92
C MET A 977 -2.24 -39.11 14.78
N ALA A 978 -2.05 -40.41 14.99
CA ALA A 978 -1.68 -41.32 13.91
C ALA A 978 -2.88 -41.58 12.99
N ASP A 979 -4.07 -41.80 13.57
CA ASP A 979 -5.32 -41.90 12.82
C ASP A 979 -5.68 -40.58 12.11
N VAL A 980 -5.62 -39.45 12.83
CA VAL A 980 -5.86 -38.10 12.26
C VAL A 980 -4.94 -37.85 11.06
N THR A 981 -3.65 -38.19 11.17
CA THR A 981 -2.69 -38.01 10.07
C THR A 981 -3.08 -38.86 8.86
N LYS A 982 -3.44 -40.14 9.05
CA LYS A 982 -3.85 -41.02 7.94
C LYS A 982 -5.12 -40.54 7.25
N ARG A 983 -6.09 -40.02 8.02
CA ARG A 983 -7.32 -39.45 7.46
C ARG A 983 -7.04 -38.17 6.67
N TRP A 984 -6.16 -37.30 7.18
CA TRP A 984 -5.69 -36.12 6.45
C TRP A 984 -4.94 -36.47 5.16
N GLU A 985 -4.07 -37.48 5.16
CA GLU A 985 -3.35 -37.91 3.96
C GLU A 985 -4.29 -38.38 2.85
N ARG A 986 -5.33 -39.15 3.20
CA ARG A 986 -6.41 -39.52 2.26
C ARG A 986 -7.22 -38.32 1.80
N TRP A 987 -7.41 -37.33 2.68
CA TRP A 987 -8.05 -36.07 2.31
C TRP A 987 -7.25 -35.30 1.26
N VAL A 988 -5.92 -35.26 1.38
CA VAL A 988 -5.06 -34.63 0.36
C VAL A 988 -5.18 -35.32 -0.99
N GLU A 989 -5.23 -36.66 -1.02
CA GLU A 989 -5.46 -37.42 -2.25
C GLU A 989 -6.82 -37.05 -2.89
N LYS A 990 -7.88 -36.93 -2.09
CA LYS A 990 -9.19 -36.43 -2.55
C LYS A 990 -9.08 -35.01 -3.12
N LEU A 991 -8.42 -34.08 -2.43
CA LEU A 991 -8.25 -32.70 -2.91
C LEU A 991 -7.48 -32.65 -4.24
N CYS A 992 -6.46 -33.51 -4.42
CA CYS A 992 -5.74 -33.61 -5.70
C CYS A 992 -6.66 -34.09 -6.83
N ALA A 993 -7.48 -35.12 -6.58
CA ALA A 993 -8.46 -35.61 -7.55
C ALA A 993 -9.49 -34.53 -7.90
N ASP A 994 -10.04 -33.83 -6.91
CA ASP A 994 -11.00 -32.73 -7.09
C ASP A 994 -10.39 -31.56 -7.90
N ALA A 995 -9.07 -31.33 -7.76
CA ALA A 995 -8.31 -30.32 -8.51
C ALA A 995 -7.86 -30.78 -9.92
N GLY A 996 -8.19 -32.01 -10.32
CA GLY A 996 -7.75 -32.61 -11.58
C GLY A 996 -6.25 -32.90 -11.65
N LEU A 997 -5.60 -33.14 -10.51
CA LEU A 997 -4.20 -33.57 -10.42
C LEU A 997 -4.13 -35.09 -10.32
N ASP A 998 -3.36 -35.73 -11.20
CA ASP A 998 -3.09 -37.17 -11.15
C ASP A 998 -1.98 -37.48 -10.12
N TRP A 999 -2.35 -37.39 -8.84
CA TRP A 999 -1.49 -37.74 -7.71
C TRP A 999 -2.18 -38.76 -6.80
N LYS A 1000 -1.40 -39.75 -6.36
CA LYS A 1000 -1.84 -40.75 -5.38
C LYS A 1000 -0.91 -40.77 -4.19
N LEU A 1001 -1.46 -41.08 -3.03
CA LEU A 1001 -0.70 -41.22 -1.81
C LEU A 1001 0.41 -42.28 -2.02
N PRO A 1002 1.70 -41.93 -1.84
CA PRO A 1002 2.77 -42.92 -1.93
C PRO A 1002 2.53 -44.06 -0.94
N ALA A 1003 2.73 -45.30 -1.37
CA ALA A 1003 2.64 -46.45 -0.47
C ALA A 1003 3.56 -46.23 0.73
N GLU A 1004 3.10 -46.57 1.94
CA GLU A 1004 3.96 -46.58 3.14
C GLU A 1004 5.19 -47.45 2.82
N GLU A 1005 6.31 -46.82 2.48
CA GLU A 1005 7.59 -47.51 2.43
C GLU A 1005 7.83 -48.00 3.86
N GLY A 1006 7.69 -49.31 4.05
CA GLY A 1006 7.88 -49.97 5.34
C GLY A 1006 9.16 -49.45 5.99
N GLY A 1007 9.01 -49.01 7.24
CA GLY A 1007 10.04 -48.27 7.98
C GLY A 1007 11.45 -48.83 7.81
N LYS A 1008 12.39 -47.91 7.62
CA LYS A 1008 13.80 -48.09 7.94
C LYS A 1008 14.28 -46.91 8.76
#